data_AF-A0A7W9MRQ3-F1
#
_entry.id   AF-A0A7W9MRQ3-F1
#
_cell.length_a   1.000
_cell.length_b   1.000
_cell.length_c   1.000
_cell.angle_alpha   90.00
_cell.angle_beta   90.00
_cell.angle_gamma   90.00
#
_symmetry.space_group_name_H-M   'P 1'
#
loop_
_entity.id
_entity.type
_entity.pdbx_description
1 polymer ?
#
loop_
_entity_poly.entity_id
_entity_poly.type
_entity_poly.pdbx_seq_one_letter_code
_entity_poly.pdbx_strand_id
1 'polypeptide(L)'
;MKRRLAAVAAGLLAATAIVVPTSQAAPAWEIGTPPLSTPWTDEVSPANALPEYPRPQLTRDRWQNLNGLWEFAAATPGEAPPFGRQLAEKVLVPYPIESALSGVQRHEDRMWYRRTFTVPQGWKGRQLLLHFGAVDYDAKVWVNGRQVATHRGGYDGFSADVTNALHHKGPQEVIVWAEDLTDETFQPIGKQREVGDHGIFYQGSSGIWRTVWMEPVARSSIERLQLTPDVPGRALKVTADTTGPTNLDIETTVYDGRRKVTALKGKANQELRIKIPNPKLWSPDNPFLYTLKVKLIDRGKVVDQVGSYAGLREVGKVKGADGKLRLALNGKILFNLSTLDQGFWPDGLNTAPTDEALRFDLEQHKELGFNTVRKHIKVEPDRWYYWADKLGLMVWQDMPASKTDPIPPAWQAQYKAELHEMVEEHKSFTSITTWVPFNEGWGEWDLAETGRIADSVKAQDPSRLVNAHSGMNCCDSLGDSGRGDMIDHHAYLGPATPTPSGDRVAVDGEHGGFGLKTEDHMWFGDGFAYEMTPDSATLTRRYVENQRDVLRSANTCGISGSVYTQITDVEGEVNGFFTYDRQVPKMDFAQVRTMNEQIIAEADGTGSGGPNPPPGTPGADGIHFYPLDGSGEDVVGDNDATLQGGATFAPGKNGQGVATNGTSQYVDTGAQLIDTNGNYTATAWVKLNKADGGFQTVISQDGDRDSAFFLQYSGQDQRFAMSFPGQRALAPTKPNPGQWYHLTGVRDAAKGELRLYVDGALVATKSACTLDATSTGNTVIGRGKFGGNPVDYLDGVVDQVHLFDRALEATEVKALYHSGR
;
A
#
# COMPACT_ATOMS: atom_id res chain seq x y z
N MET A 1 -12.56 111.35 8.58
CA MET A 1 -13.59 112.12 7.83
C MET A 1 -13.69 111.53 6.42
N LYS A 2 -14.90 111.22 5.94
CA LYS A 2 -15.30 110.84 4.54
C LYS A 2 -14.89 109.42 4.08
N ARG A 3 -15.83 108.44 3.96
CA ARG A 3 -16.80 108.17 2.86
C ARG A 3 -16.08 107.95 1.50
N ARG A 4 -16.30 106.91 0.69
CA ARG A 4 -17.53 106.18 0.31
C ARG A 4 -17.22 104.87 -0.47
N LEU A 5 -18.27 104.06 -0.63
CA LEU A 5 -18.46 102.75 -1.30
C LEU A 5 -17.87 102.59 -2.73
N ALA A 6 -17.57 101.33 -3.13
CA ALA A 6 -18.24 100.64 -4.26
C ALA A 6 -17.80 99.17 -4.49
N ALA A 7 -18.82 98.32 -4.68
CA ALA A 7 -18.96 97.15 -5.55
C ALA A 7 -18.21 95.81 -5.30
N VAL A 8 -19.05 94.77 -5.25
CA VAL A 8 -18.81 93.33 -5.18
C VAL A 8 -18.52 92.76 -6.57
N ALA A 9 -17.50 91.91 -6.68
CA ALA A 9 -17.41 90.83 -7.67
C ALA A 9 -16.59 89.68 -7.05
N ALA A 10 -17.27 88.68 -6.50
CA ALA A 10 -16.65 87.45 -6.02
C ALA A 10 -16.64 86.42 -7.17
N GLY A 11 -15.46 86.16 -7.73
CA GLY A 11 -15.25 85.05 -8.65
C GLY A 11 -15.07 83.75 -7.85
N LEU A 12 -15.88 82.73 -8.15
CA LEU A 12 -15.65 81.36 -7.69
C LEU A 12 -14.36 80.82 -8.32
N LEU A 13 -13.36 80.50 -7.50
CA LEU A 13 -12.28 79.58 -7.86
C LEU A 13 -12.69 78.17 -7.40
N ALA A 14 -13.00 77.30 -8.34
CA ALA A 14 -13.13 75.87 -8.09
C ALA A 14 -11.73 75.28 -7.88
N ALA A 15 -11.37 74.99 -6.62
CA ALA A 15 -10.19 74.21 -6.30
C ALA A 15 -10.48 72.74 -6.60
N THR A 16 -9.92 72.22 -7.69
CA THR A 16 -9.90 70.79 -7.99
C THR A 16 -8.93 70.11 -7.02
N ALA A 17 -9.47 69.43 -6.01
CA ALA A 17 -8.67 68.57 -5.14
C ALA A 17 -8.18 67.37 -5.97
N ILE A 18 -6.88 67.33 -6.25
CA ILE A 18 -6.22 66.13 -6.77
C ILE A 18 -6.19 65.13 -5.62
N VAL A 19 -7.12 64.17 -5.65
CA VAL A 19 -7.04 62.97 -4.82
C VAL A 19 -5.93 62.11 -5.41
N VAL A 20 -4.77 62.10 -4.77
CA VAL A 20 -3.73 61.10 -5.04
C VAL A 20 -4.25 59.79 -4.44
N PRO A 21 -4.48 58.73 -5.23
CA PRO A 21 -4.77 57.43 -4.66
C PRO A 21 -3.54 56.99 -3.87
N THR A 22 -3.67 56.85 -2.56
CA THR A 22 -2.68 56.15 -1.74
C THR A 22 -2.62 54.72 -2.25
N SER A 23 -1.47 54.29 -2.78
CA SER A 23 -1.26 52.87 -3.08
C SER A 23 -1.41 52.10 -1.77
N GLN A 24 -2.52 51.37 -1.62
CA GLN A 24 -2.67 50.41 -0.54
C GLN A 24 -1.53 49.41 -0.71
N ALA A 25 -0.63 49.32 0.29
CA ALA A 25 0.41 48.32 0.26
C ALA A 25 -0.26 46.95 0.11
N ALA A 26 0.24 46.10 -0.80
CA ALA A 26 -0.23 44.72 -0.90
C ALA A 26 -0.18 44.08 0.50
N PRO A 27 -1.22 43.32 0.90
CA PRO A 27 -1.23 42.70 2.21
C PRO A 27 0.03 41.85 2.40
N ALA A 28 0.63 41.94 3.58
CA ALA A 28 1.69 41.03 3.96
C ALA A 28 1.10 39.61 3.98
N TRP A 29 1.90 38.61 3.60
CA TRP A 29 1.50 37.21 3.79
C TRP A 29 1.29 36.95 5.28
N GLU A 30 0.23 36.22 5.58
CA GLU A 30 -0.07 35.63 6.88
C GLU A 30 -0.50 34.19 6.63
N ILE A 31 -0.27 33.30 7.60
CA ILE A 31 -0.82 31.94 7.54
C ILE A 31 -2.36 32.06 7.50
N GLY A 32 -3.00 31.25 6.65
CA GLY A 32 -4.45 31.11 6.62
C GLY A 32 -5.01 30.55 7.93
N THR A 33 -6.30 30.26 7.98
CA THR A 33 -6.90 29.60 9.16
C THR A 33 -7.00 28.10 8.88
N PRO A 34 -6.01 27.27 9.29
CA PRO A 34 -6.13 25.84 9.07
C PRO A 34 -7.28 25.27 9.90
N PRO A 35 -8.01 24.25 9.41
CA PRO A 35 -9.01 23.56 10.23
C PRO A 35 -8.40 22.90 11.47
N LEU A 36 -7.16 22.41 11.36
CA LEU A 36 -6.34 21.94 12.48
C LEU A 36 -4.89 22.39 12.31
N SER A 37 -4.23 22.77 13.40
CA SER A 37 -2.81 23.10 13.41
C SER A 37 -1.98 21.92 13.93
N THR A 38 -0.86 21.67 13.27
CA THR A 38 0.15 20.73 13.76
C THR A 38 1.10 21.41 14.77
N PRO A 39 1.91 20.66 15.52
CA PRO A 39 2.97 21.24 16.37
C PRO A 39 3.96 22.13 15.62
N TRP A 40 4.03 22.04 14.28
CA TRP A 40 4.99 22.77 13.44
C TRP A 40 4.37 23.95 12.68
N THR A 41 3.05 24.15 12.74
CA THR A 41 2.38 25.21 11.97
C THR A 41 2.99 26.58 12.23
N ASP A 42 3.20 26.93 13.50
CA ASP A 42 3.74 28.23 13.92
C ASP A 42 5.26 28.37 13.73
N GLU A 43 5.95 27.28 13.34
CA GLU A 43 7.37 27.32 13.00
C GLU A 43 7.61 27.77 11.56
N VAL A 44 6.58 27.73 10.70
CA VAL A 44 6.68 28.06 9.28
C VAL A 44 6.68 29.57 9.06
N SER A 45 7.63 30.06 8.27
CA SER A 45 7.71 31.45 7.85
C SER A 45 8.32 31.61 6.45
N PRO A 46 8.16 32.79 5.82
CA PRO A 46 8.84 33.15 4.58
C PRO A 46 10.35 32.94 4.55
N ALA A 47 11.01 32.95 5.71
CA ALA A 47 12.47 32.87 5.82
C ALA A 47 12.99 31.43 5.96
N ASN A 48 12.13 30.46 6.27
CA ASN A 48 12.52 29.08 6.58
C ASN A 48 11.56 28.03 5.99
N ALA A 49 10.85 28.34 4.90
CA ALA A 49 10.02 27.36 4.20
C ALA A 49 10.91 26.26 3.56
N LEU A 50 10.98 25.09 4.21
CA LEU A 50 11.74 23.91 3.81
C LEU A 50 13.17 24.24 3.31
N PRO A 51 14.08 24.69 4.21
CA PRO A 51 15.39 25.23 3.85
C PRO A 51 16.44 24.16 3.52
N GLU A 52 16.11 22.87 3.66
CA GLU A 52 17.00 21.74 3.41
C GLU A 52 17.33 21.62 1.92
N TYR A 53 18.50 21.05 1.61
CA TYR A 53 18.84 20.74 0.23
C TYR A 53 17.96 19.58 -0.28
N PRO A 54 17.20 19.77 -1.38
CA PRO A 54 16.14 18.85 -1.74
C PRO A 54 16.61 17.54 -2.39
N ARG A 55 17.88 17.40 -2.79
CA ARG A 55 18.39 16.21 -3.52
C ARG A 55 19.45 15.41 -2.74
N PRO A 56 19.08 14.68 -1.69
CA PRO A 56 20.02 13.91 -0.87
C PRO A 56 20.77 12.80 -1.66
N GLN A 57 20.22 12.30 -2.76
CA GLN A 57 20.87 11.32 -3.65
C GLN A 57 21.88 11.93 -4.63
N LEU A 58 21.90 13.26 -4.79
CA LEU A 58 22.89 13.96 -5.63
C LEU A 58 23.15 15.35 -5.04
N THR A 59 24.08 15.40 -4.09
CA THR A 59 24.38 16.61 -3.31
C THR A 59 25.41 17.52 -3.97
N ARG A 60 25.16 18.82 -3.89
CA ARG A 60 26.05 19.88 -4.33
C ARG A 60 26.23 20.92 -3.23
N ASP A 61 27.46 21.35 -3.02
CA ASP A 61 27.78 22.35 -1.98
C ASP A 61 27.29 23.77 -2.34
N ARG A 62 27.11 24.05 -3.64
CA ARG A 62 26.67 25.35 -4.13
C ARG A 62 25.28 25.22 -4.70
N TRP A 63 24.33 25.88 -4.06
CA TRP A 63 22.93 25.96 -4.47
C TRP A 63 22.29 27.16 -3.76
N GLN A 64 21.08 27.53 -4.16
CA GLN A 64 20.29 28.54 -3.48
C GLN A 64 18.83 28.14 -3.50
N ASN A 65 18.21 28.08 -2.31
CA ASN A 65 16.79 27.88 -2.15
C ASN A 65 16.01 29.11 -2.64
N LEU A 66 14.93 28.89 -3.39
CA LEU A 66 14.02 29.92 -3.91
C LEU A 66 12.61 29.82 -3.30
N ASN A 67 12.39 28.97 -2.30
CA ASN A 67 11.23 28.99 -1.42
C ASN A 67 11.08 30.35 -0.69
N GLY A 68 9.95 30.54 -0.04
CA GLY A 68 9.55 31.80 0.59
C GLY A 68 8.46 32.51 -0.21
N LEU A 69 8.32 33.82 -0.06
CA LEU A 69 7.23 34.56 -0.72
C LEU A 69 7.45 34.73 -2.22
N TRP A 70 6.42 34.39 -2.97
CA TRP A 70 6.27 34.71 -4.38
C TRP A 70 5.07 35.65 -4.54
N GLU A 71 5.08 36.43 -5.62
CA GLU A 71 3.90 37.13 -6.11
C GLU A 71 2.95 36.12 -6.76
N PHE A 72 1.65 36.29 -6.56
CA PHE A 72 0.61 35.38 -7.01
C PHE A 72 -0.57 36.12 -7.66
N ALA A 73 -1.18 35.48 -8.65
CA ALA A 73 -2.50 35.84 -9.18
C ALA A 73 -3.16 34.62 -9.83
N ALA A 74 -4.48 34.53 -9.74
CA ALA A 74 -5.27 33.65 -10.61
C ALA A 74 -5.01 33.99 -12.09
N ALA A 75 -5.09 32.98 -12.95
CA ALA A 75 -4.89 33.13 -14.39
C ALA A 75 -6.14 32.76 -15.16
N THR A 76 -6.33 33.38 -16.32
CA THR A 76 -7.42 33.02 -17.26
C THR A 76 -6.89 32.25 -18.47
N PRO A 77 -7.71 31.40 -19.11
CA PRO A 77 -7.30 30.66 -20.30
C PRO A 77 -6.78 31.59 -21.41
N GLY A 78 -5.57 31.32 -21.91
CA GLY A 78 -4.94 32.10 -22.98
C GLY A 78 -4.36 33.44 -22.56
N GLU A 79 -4.33 33.76 -21.25
CA GLU A 79 -3.70 34.97 -20.74
C GLU A 79 -2.21 35.02 -21.08
N ALA A 80 -1.73 36.20 -21.47
CA ALA A 80 -0.31 36.42 -21.74
C ALA A 80 0.48 36.49 -20.43
N PRO A 81 1.72 35.94 -20.36
CA PRO A 81 2.51 36.00 -19.14
C PRO A 81 2.71 37.45 -18.64
N PRO A 82 2.60 37.70 -17.32
CA PRO A 82 2.61 39.04 -16.74
C PRO A 82 4.04 39.64 -16.61
N PHE A 83 4.80 39.67 -17.70
CA PHE A 83 6.20 40.14 -17.72
C PHE A 83 6.35 41.56 -17.16
N GLY A 84 7.29 41.75 -16.23
CA GLY A 84 7.59 43.05 -15.63
C GLY A 84 6.45 43.69 -14.83
N ARG A 85 5.36 42.96 -14.56
CA ARG A 85 4.21 43.42 -13.77
C ARG A 85 4.24 42.74 -12.41
N GLN A 86 3.98 43.51 -11.35
CA GLN A 86 3.75 42.92 -10.03
C GLN A 86 2.39 42.22 -10.02
N LEU A 87 2.33 41.06 -9.38
CA LEU A 87 1.05 40.41 -9.09
C LEU A 87 0.51 40.90 -7.73
N ALA A 88 -0.82 40.88 -7.59
CA ALA A 88 -1.52 41.54 -6.50
C ALA A 88 -1.34 40.83 -5.15
N GLU A 89 -1.19 39.51 -5.17
CA GLU A 89 -1.19 38.67 -3.98
C GLU A 89 0.19 38.10 -3.68
N LYS A 90 0.31 37.46 -2.52
CA LYS A 90 1.51 36.72 -2.09
C LYS A 90 1.14 35.28 -1.76
N VAL A 91 2.06 34.38 -2.06
CA VAL A 91 1.95 32.96 -1.74
C VAL A 91 3.27 32.46 -1.16
N LEU A 92 3.21 31.63 -0.13
CA LEU A 92 4.38 30.98 0.44
C LEU A 92 4.68 29.68 -0.31
N VAL A 93 5.71 29.71 -1.15
CA VAL A 93 6.21 28.52 -1.85
C VAL A 93 7.13 27.74 -0.90
N PRO A 94 6.97 26.41 -0.77
CA PRO A 94 6.28 25.53 -1.73
C PRO A 94 5.00 24.91 -1.17
N TYR A 95 4.14 25.63 -0.47
CA TYR A 95 2.89 25.06 0.03
C TYR A 95 1.78 25.20 -1.03
N PRO A 96 0.92 24.18 -1.22
CA PRO A 96 -0.21 24.22 -2.17
C PRO A 96 -1.12 25.42 -1.90
N ILE A 97 -1.69 26.03 -2.93
CA ILE A 97 -2.49 27.26 -2.76
C ILE A 97 -3.75 27.06 -1.92
N GLU A 98 -4.27 25.84 -1.85
CA GLU A 98 -5.41 25.45 -1.03
C GLU A 98 -5.04 25.33 0.47
N SER A 99 -3.76 25.16 0.78
CA SER A 99 -3.29 25.00 2.16
C SER A 99 -3.30 26.33 2.92
N ALA A 100 -3.47 26.25 4.24
CA ALA A 100 -3.36 27.44 5.10
C ALA A 100 -1.93 28.01 5.11
N LEU A 101 -0.91 27.15 5.07
CA LEU A 101 0.50 27.58 5.06
C LEU A 101 0.88 28.42 3.83
N SER A 102 0.18 28.25 2.70
CA SER A 102 0.41 29.09 1.52
C SER A 102 0.02 30.55 1.73
N GLY A 103 -0.92 30.82 2.64
CA GLY A 103 -1.57 32.13 2.85
C GLY A 103 -2.60 32.50 1.78
N VAL A 104 -2.84 31.65 0.77
CA VAL A 104 -3.86 31.85 -0.28
C VAL A 104 -5.16 31.15 0.10
N GLN A 105 -5.07 29.90 0.56
CA GLN A 105 -6.13 29.04 1.08
C GLN A 105 -7.41 29.02 0.23
N ARG A 106 -7.25 28.88 -1.09
CA ARG A 106 -8.36 28.72 -2.04
C ARG A 106 -7.91 27.95 -3.29
N HIS A 107 -8.87 27.36 -3.98
CA HIS A 107 -8.65 26.69 -5.24
C HIS A 107 -8.60 27.69 -6.42
N GLU A 108 -7.71 27.42 -7.37
CA GLU A 108 -7.61 28.10 -8.67
C GLU A 108 -7.16 27.08 -9.73
N ASP A 109 -7.93 26.84 -10.78
CA ASP A 109 -7.53 25.95 -11.87
C ASP A 109 -6.20 26.35 -12.52
N ARG A 110 -5.95 27.67 -12.57
CA ARG A 110 -4.87 28.27 -13.34
C ARG A 110 -4.32 29.46 -12.58
N MET A 111 -2.99 29.57 -12.56
CA MET A 111 -2.34 30.55 -11.71
C MET A 111 -1.00 31.02 -12.25
N TRP A 112 -0.63 32.25 -11.89
CA TRP A 112 0.66 32.85 -12.14
C TRP A 112 1.43 33.01 -10.83
N TYR A 113 2.67 32.54 -10.82
CA TYR A 113 3.65 32.87 -9.80
C TYR A 113 4.71 33.78 -10.40
N ARG A 114 5.19 34.74 -9.62
CA ARG A 114 6.33 35.58 -9.99
C ARG A 114 7.29 35.75 -8.82
N ARG A 115 8.58 35.67 -9.11
CA ARG A 115 9.64 36.01 -8.14
C ARG A 115 10.81 36.68 -8.82
N THR A 116 11.53 37.49 -8.06
CA THR A 116 12.86 37.96 -8.46
C THR A 116 13.95 37.27 -7.65
N PHE A 117 15.09 37.01 -8.27
CA PHE A 117 16.26 36.44 -7.62
C PHE A 117 17.54 37.10 -8.10
N THR A 118 18.62 36.96 -7.33
CA THR A 118 19.95 37.45 -7.72
C THR A 118 20.87 36.26 -7.85
N VAL A 119 21.60 36.18 -8.96
CA VAL A 119 22.64 35.16 -9.15
C VAL A 119 23.86 35.52 -8.30
N PRO A 120 24.30 34.67 -7.35
CA PRO A 120 25.49 34.93 -6.54
C PRO A 120 26.73 35.22 -7.40
N GLN A 121 27.52 36.23 -7.02
CA GLN A 121 28.66 36.69 -7.82
C GLN A 121 29.68 35.58 -8.13
N GLY A 122 29.89 34.64 -7.20
CA GLY A 122 30.80 33.51 -7.35
C GLY A 122 30.34 32.43 -8.35
N TRP A 123 29.15 32.58 -8.95
CA TRP A 123 28.61 31.64 -9.93
C TRP A 123 28.81 32.10 -11.38
N LYS A 124 29.38 33.29 -11.61
CA LYS A 124 29.69 33.80 -12.95
C LYS A 124 30.52 32.78 -13.77
N GLY A 125 30.15 32.62 -15.04
CA GLY A 125 30.82 31.70 -15.97
C GLY A 125 30.43 30.22 -15.80
N ARG A 126 29.47 29.91 -14.93
CA ARG A 126 28.83 28.59 -14.82
C ARG A 126 27.50 28.59 -15.57
N GLN A 127 27.03 27.39 -15.92
CA GLN A 127 25.62 27.23 -16.28
C GLN A 127 24.78 27.29 -15.02
N LEU A 128 23.59 27.88 -15.11
CA LEU A 128 22.65 27.96 -14.01
C LEU A 128 21.45 27.08 -14.33
N LEU A 129 21.24 26.05 -13.52
CA LEU A 129 20.04 25.24 -13.56
C LEU A 129 19.02 25.78 -12.55
N LEU A 130 17.78 25.95 -13.00
CA LEU A 130 16.62 26.20 -12.15
C LEU A 130 15.84 24.90 -12.02
N HIS A 131 15.48 24.53 -10.80
CA HIS A 131 14.82 23.26 -10.48
C HIS A 131 13.50 23.49 -9.77
N PHE A 132 12.53 22.62 -10.07
CA PHE A 132 11.24 22.52 -9.39
C PHE A 132 11.08 21.08 -8.93
N GLY A 133 10.79 20.88 -7.64
CA GLY A 133 10.61 19.54 -7.08
C GLY A 133 9.30 18.87 -7.52
N ALA A 134 8.27 19.68 -7.77
CA ALA A 134 6.98 19.33 -8.37
C ALA A 134 6.16 20.62 -8.54
N VAL A 135 5.35 20.67 -9.60
CA VAL A 135 4.33 21.70 -9.82
C VAL A 135 3.10 20.99 -10.34
N ASP A 136 2.00 21.00 -9.60
CA ASP A 136 0.78 20.31 -10.00
C ASP A 136 -0.08 21.25 -10.88
N TYR A 137 -0.44 20.93 -12.12
CA TYR A 137 -0.06 19.74 -12.90
C TYR A 137 0.70 20.07 -14.20
N ASP A 138 0.16 20.98 -15.02
CA ASP A 138 0.78 21.48 -16.24
C ASP A 138 1.53 22.78 -15.94
N ALA A 139 2.86 22.79 -16.11
CA ALA A 139 3.70 23.94 -15.77
C ALA A 139 4.41 24.54 -16.99
N LYS A 140 4.54 25.87 -16.99
CA LYS A 140 5.38 26.62 -17.95
C LYS A 140 6.21 27.64 -17.20
N VAL A 141 7.49 27.76 -17.55
CA VAL A 141 8.44 28.61 -16.84
C VAL A 141 9.12 29.59 -17.79
N TRP A 142 9.15 30.86 -17.38
CA TRP A 142 9.87 31.93 -18.06
C TRP A 142 10.91 32.55 -17.15
N VAL A 143 12.07 32.86 -17.72
CA VAL A 143 13.08 33.71 -17.08
C VAL A 143 13.33 34.92 -17.98
N ASN A 144 13.14 36.12 -17.41
CA ASN A 144 13.29 37.40 -18.12
C ASN A 144 12.60 37.44 -19.51
N GLY A 145 11.34 37.00 -19.57
CA GLY A 145 10.55 37.01 -20.82
C GLY A 145 10.81 35.84 -21.76
N ARG A 146 11.81 34.99 -21.53
CA ARG A 146 12.10 33.81 -22.35
C ARG A 146 11.55 32.56 -21.68
N GLN A 147 10.72 31.80 -22.39
CA GLN A 147 10.28 30.48 -21.91
C GLN A 147 11.48 29.52 -21.88
N VAL A 148 11.71 28.89 -20.73
CA VAL A 148 12.86 28.01 -20.48
C VAL A 148 12.45 26.56 -20.26
N ALA A 149 11.21 26.30 -19.85
CA ALA A 149 10.69 24.93 -19.66
C ALA A 149 9.17 24.85 -19.81
N THR A 150 8.72 23.63 -20.08
CA THR A 150 7.34 23.15 -19.92
C THR A 150 7.42 21.80 -19.23
N HIS A 151 6.47 21.50 -18.33
CA HIS A 151 6.39 20.23 -17.63
C HIS A 151 4.94 19.77 -17.53
N ARG A 152 4.73 18.46 -17.48
CA ARG A 152 3.42 17.84 -17.24
C ARG A 152 3.64 16.63 -16.34
N GLY A 153 3.08 16.68 -15.13
CA GLY A 153 3.27 15.69 -14.09
C GLY A 153 3.21 16.36 -12.72
N GLY A 154 2.37 15.82 -11.82
CA GLY A 154 2.08 16.46 -10.52
C GLY A 154 3.05 16.07 -9.41
N TYR A 155 3.82 15.01 -9.61
CA TYR A 155 4.56 14.33 -8.54
C TYR A 155 6.05 14.12 -8.81
N ASP A 156 6.53 14.54 -9.98
CA ASP A 156 7.92 14.41 -10.44
C ASP A 156 8.61 15.78 -10.60
N GLY A 157 9.94 15.76 -10.56
CA GLY A 157 10.75 16.97 -10.65
C GLY A 157 11.13 17.35 -12.08
N PHE A 158 11.42 18.62 -12.31
CA PHE A 158 12.00 19.06 -13.59
C PHE A 158 12.99 20.22 -13.42
N SER A 159 13.83 20.43 -14.44
CA SER A 159 14.84 21.49 -14.42
C SER A 159 15.03 22.16 -15.77
N ALA A 160 15.60 23.37 -15.75
CA ALA A 160 15.87 24.17 -16.93
C ALA A 160 17.25 24.84 -16.86
N ASP A 161 18.04 24.77 -17.93
CA ASP A 161 19.22 25.65 -18.09
C ASP A 161 18.75 27.06 -18.44
N VAL A 162 18.83 27.96 -17.46
CA VAL A 162 18.38 29.36 -17.60
C VAL A 162 19.51 30.30 -18.03
N THR A 163 20.73 29.81 -18.23
CA THR A 163 21.94 30.63 -18.44
C THR A 163 21.77 31.67 -19.53
N ASN A 164 21.19 31.29 -20.67
CA ASN A 164 21.01 32.15 -21.83
C ASN A 164 19.80 33.10 -21.71
N ALA A 165 18.97 32.95 -20.68
CA ALA A 165 17.85 33.83 -20.38
C ALA A 165 18.24 34.92 -19.37
N LEU A 166 19.39 34.80 -18.68
CA LEU A 166 19.79 35.73 -17.63
C LEU A 166 20.24 37.09 -18.18
N HIS A 167 19.81 38.15 -17.51
CA HIS A 167 20.42 39.47 -17.66
C HIS A 167 21.83 39.49 -17.07
N HIS A 168 22.77 40.19 -17.71
CA HIS A 168 24.16 40.28 -17.25
C HIS A 168 24.34 40.96 -15.88
N LYS A 169 23.40 41.80 -15.46
CA LYS A 169 23.40 42.55 -14.21
C LYS A 169 21.98 42.70 -13.67
N GLY A 170 21.87 42.90 -12.36
CA GLY A 170 20.61 43.14 -11.67
C GLY A 170 19.84 41.86 -11.33
N PRO A 171 18.66 42.02 -10.70
CA PRO A 171 17.78 40.91 -10.39
C PRO A 171 17.25 40.27 -11.68
N GLN A 172 16.96 38.98 -11.57
CA GLN A 172 16.37 38.14 -12.60
C GLN A 172 14.92 37.90 -12.24
N GLU A 173 14.03 37.90 -13.22
CA GLU A 173 12.61 37.59 -13.05
C GLU A 173 12.36 36.13 -13.45
N VAL A 174 11.68 35.38 -12.59
CA VAL A 174 11.07 34.09 -12.92
C VAL A 174 9.55 34.24 -12.84
N ILE A 175 8.87 33.73 -13.85
CA ILE A 175 7.42 33.60 -13.90
C ILE A 175 7.09 32.13 -14.16
N VAL A 176 6.12 31.61 -13.42
CA VAL A 176 5.60 30.25 -13.57
C VAL A 176 4.11 30.34 -13.80
N TRP A 177 3.63 29.61 -14.81
CA TRP A 177 2.23 29.31 -14.99
C TRP A 177 2.01 27.87 -14.56
N ALA A 178 0.95 27.62 -13.80
CA ALA A 178 0.49 26.27 -13.49
C ALA A 178 -1.00 26.14 -13.85
N GLU A 179 -1.39 24.97 -14.34
CA GLU A 179 -2.79 24.54 -14.50
C GLU A 179 -2.96 23.19 -13.84
N ASP A 180 -3.97 23.08 -12.99
CA ASP A 180 -4.40 21.87 -12.34
C ASP A 180 -5.93 21.86 -12.38
N LEU A 181 -6.49 20.86 -13.06
CA LEU A 181 -7.94 20.68 -13.17
C LEU A 181 -8.43 19.54 -12.27
N THR A 182 -7.56 19.05 -11.39
CA THR A 182 -7.80 18.01 -10.39
C THR A 182 -8.60 16.84 -10.96
N ASP A 183 -9.85 16.63 -10.54
CA ASP A 183 -10.71 15.52 -10.95
C ASP A 183 -11.63 15.83 -12.15
N GLU A 184 -11.57 17.05 -12.72
CA GLU A 184 -12.20 17.32 -14.03
C GLU A 184 -11.54 16.54 -15.16
N THR A 185 -10.25 16.18 -15.00
CA THR A 185 -9.48 15.40 -15.97
C THR A 185 -9.16 13.98 -15.47
N PHE A 186 -8.20 13.31 -16.09
CA PHE A 186 -7.73 11.97 -15.70
C PHE A 186 -6.25 11.98 -15.31
N GLN A 187 -5.71 13.15 -14.97
CA GLN A 187 -4.36 13.25 -14.44
C GLN A 187 -4.24 12.34 -13.18
N PRO A 188 -3.07 11.74 -12.93
CA PRO A 188 -2.85 11.01 -11.68
C PRO A 188 -2.95 11.97 -10.48
N ILE A 189 -3.97 11.78 -9.63
CA ILE A 189 -4.29 12.67 -8.50
C ILE A 189 -4.26 11.94 -7.14
N GLY A 190 -4.12 10.61 -7.16
CA GLY A 190 -4.30 9.79 -5.96
C GLY A 190 -5.67 10.03 -5.34
N LYS A 191 -5.68 10.44 -4.08
CA LYS A 191 -6.90 10.73 -3.31
C LYS A 191 -7.39 12.18 -3.36
N GLN A 192 -6.70 13.06 -4.08
CA GLN A 192 -7.09 14.48 -4.19
C GLN A 192 -8.41 14.66 -4.95
N ARG A 193 -9.28 15.57 -4.51
CA ARG A 193 -10.50 16.02 -5.19
C ARG A 193 -10.66 17.53 -5.05
N GLU A 194 -11.33 18.18 -6.01
CA GLU A 194 -11.67 19.61 -5.88
C GLU A 194 -12.45 19.86 -4.58
N VAL A 195 -13.38 18.96 -4.27
CA VAL A 195 -14.13 18.93 -3.01
C VAL A 195 -13.98 17.56 -2.37
N GLY A 196 -13.40 17.50 -1.17
CA GLY A 196 -13.30 16.26 -0.39
C GLY A 196 -14.67 15.67 -0.09
N ASP A 197 -14.76 14.34 0.02
CA ASP A 197 -16.03 13.62 0.11
C ASP A 197 -16.48 13.33 1.55
N HIS A 198 -15.76 13.87 2.55
CA HIS A 198 -15.89 13.53 3.98
C HIS A 198 -15.66 12.03 4.30
N GLY A 199 -15.24 11.25 3.31
CA GLY A 199 -14.90 9.84 3.39
C GLY A 199 -13.41 9.66 3.17
N ILE A 200 -13.07 9.02 2.05
CA ILE A 200 -11.70 8.55 1.76
C ILE A 200 -10.97 9.39 0.71
N PHE A 201 -11.63 10.43 0.16
CA PHE A 201 -11.05 11.36 -0.81
C PHE A 201 -10.95 12.77 -0.24
N TYR A 202 -9.78 13.39 -0.39
CA TYR A 202 -9.37 14.55 0.40
C TYR A 202 -9.26 15.81 -0.43
N GLN A 203 -9.13 16.95 0.24
CA GLN A 203 -8.94 18.24 -0.40
C GLN A 203 -7.73 18.25 -1.34
N GLY A 204 -7.93 18.76 -2.56
CA GLY A 204 -6.89 18.89 -3.58
C GLY A 204 -5.80 19.89 -3.24
N SER A 205 -4.63 19.68 -3.83
CA SER A 205 -3.44 20.52 -3.70
C SER A 205 -2.90 20.86 -5.09
N SER A 206 -2.89 22.14 -5.45
CA SER A 206 -2.41 22.60 -6.75
C SER A 206 -1.23 23.57 -6.63
N GLY A 207 -0.54 23.79 -7.75
CA GLY A 207 0.53 24.76 -7.86
C GLY A 207 1.90 24.23 -7.42
N ILE A 208 2.79 25.13 -6.97
CA ILE A 208 4.15 24.75 -6.60
C ILE A 208 4.16 24.15 -5.20
N TRP A 209 4.09 22.83 -5.10
CA TRP A 209 3.99 22.12 -3.82
C TRP A 209 5.30 21.45 -3.35
N ARG A 210 6.40 21.56 -4.10
CA ARG A 210 7.73 21.15 -3.62
C ARG A 210 8.79 22.21 -3.91
N THR A 211 9.92 22.11 -3.19
CA THR A 211 11.00 23.10 -3.17
C THR A 211 11.42 23.56 -4.57
N VAL A 212 11.65 24.86 -4.72
CA VAL A 212 12.26 25.48 -5.91
C VAL A 212 13.66 25.95 -5.56
N TRP A 213 14.65 25.64 -6.39
CA TRP A 213 16.04 26.03 -6.12
C TRP A 213 16.86 26.19 -7.40
N MET A 214 18.08 26.75 -7.26
CA MET A 214 19.02 26.87 -8.38
C MET A 214 20.43 26.39 -8.06
N GLU A 215 21.10 25.84 -9.06
CA GLU A 215 22.43 25.23 -8.95
C GLU A 215 23.38 25.74 -10.05
N PRO A 216 24.60 26.23 -9.69
CA PRO A 216 25.64 26.55 -10.67
C PRO A 216 26.43 25.29 -11.06
N VAL A 217 26.26 24.84 -12.30
CA VAL A 217 26.96 23.67 -12.85
C VAL A 217 28.04 24.04 -13.86
N ALA A 218 29.00 23.15 -14.06
CA ALA A 218 29.94 23.26 -15.17
C ALA A 218 29.24 22.90 -16.50
N ARG A 219 29.82 23.30 -17.63
CA ARG A 219 29.32 22.92 -18.97
C ARG A 219 29.18 21.40 -19.16
N SER A 220 30.06 20.66 -18.49
CA SER A 220 29.96 19.22 -18.34
C SER A 220 29.66 18.93 -16.89
N SER A 221 28.51 18.35 -16.60
CA SER A 221 28.05 18.10 -15.23
C SER A 221 27.35 16.76 -15.11
N ILE A 222 27.31 16.25 -13.88
CA ILE A 222 26.53 15.05 -13.53
C ILE A 222 25.08 15.50 -13.28
N GLU A 223 24.16 14.91 -14.02
CA GLU A 223 22.73 15.20 -13.95
C GLU A 223 22.04 14.25 -12.96
N ARG A 224 22.36 12.96 -13.05
CA ARG A 224 21.77 11.89 -12.26
C ARG A 224 22.81 10.85 -11.87
N LEU A 225 22.60 10.19 -10.73
CA LEU A 225 23.33 9.01 -10.29
C LEU A 225 22.36 7.85 -10.15
N GLN A 226 22.64 6.76 -10.86
CA GLN A 226 21.91 5.50 -10.72
C GLN A 226 22.73 4.57 -9.85
N LEU A 227 22.20 4.20 -8.69
CA LEU A 227 22.88 3.42 -7.66
C LEU A 227 22.11 2.13 -7.42
N THR A 228 22.70 0.99 -7.78
CA THR A 228 22.06 -0.32 -7.60
C THR A 228 22.96 -1.25 -6.79
N PRO A 229 22.52 -1.73 -5.61
CA PRO A 229 23.31 -2.66 -4.83
C PRO A 229 23.40 -4.03 -5.52
N ASP A 230 24.57 -4.67 -5.42
CA ASP A 230 24.78 -6.05 -5.83
C ASP A 230 25.42 -6.83 -4.69
N VAL A 231 24.56 -7.38 -3.82
CA VAL A 231 24.97 -8.08 -2.61
C VAL A 231 25.76 -9.36 -2.92
N PRO A 232 25.30 -10.28 -3.82
CA PRO A 232 26.06 -11.50 -4.15
C PRO A 232 27.45 -11.19 -4.70
N GLY A 233 27.55 -10.16 -5.54
CA GLY A 233 28.79 -9.68 -6.12
C GLY A 233 29.65 -8.80 -5.23
N ARG A 234 29.18 -8.47 -4.03
CA ARG A 234 29.80 -7.56 -3.06
C ARG A 234 30.20 -6.24 -3.73
N ALA A 235 29.25 -5.61 -4.40
CA ALA A 235 29.49 -4.41 -5.19
C ALA A 235 28.33 -3.41 -5.13
N LEU A 236 28.63 -2.17 -5.49
CA LEU A 236 27.65 -1.15 -5.85
C LEU A 236 27.82 -0.84 -7.33
N LYS A 237 26.75 -0.94 -8.11
CA LYS A 237 26.71 -0.50 -9.49
C LYS A 237 26.41 0.99 -9.51
N VAL A 238 27.22 1.74 -10.25
CA VAL A 238 27.12 3.20 -10.35
C VAL A 238 27.17 3.60 -11.81
N THR A 239 26.10 4.25 -12.28
CA THR A 239 26.08 4.99 -13.55
C THR A 239 25.89 6.47 -13.23
N ALA A 240 26.65 7.32 -13.90
CA ALA A 240 26.48 8.77 -13.82
C ALA A 240 26.06 9.28 -15.19
N ASP A 241 24.84 9.81 -15.26
CA ASP A 241 24.31 10.45 -16.45
C ASP A 241 24.83 11.89 -16.48
N THR A 242 25.30 12.33 -17.65
CA THR A 242 26.05 13.59 -17.75
C THR A 242 25.65 14.43 -18.94
N THR A 243 25.68 15.75 -18.75
CA THR A 243 25.63 16.71 -19.84
C THR A 243 27.04 17.02 -20.38
N GLY A 244 27.12 17.44 -21.66
CA GLY A 244 28.38 17.82 -22.32
C GLY A 244 28.91 16.78 -23.33
N PRO A 245 30.23 16.74 -23.61
CA PRO A 245 30.81 15.79 -24.57
C PRO A 245 30.68 14.33 -24.12
N THR A 246 30.69 13.39 -25.06
CA THR A 246 30.45 11.96 -24.78
C THR A 246 31.64 11.19 -24.20
N ASN A 247 32.84 11.76 -24.19
CA ASN A 247 34.07 11.07 -23.74
C ASN A 247 34.55 11.57 -22.36
N LEU A 248 33.64 11.58 -21.40
CA LEU A 248 33.92 11.95 -20.01
C LEU A 248 34.23 10.70 -19.17
N ASP A 249 35.12 10.86 -18.20
CA ASP A 249 35.38 9.83 -17.19
C ASP A 249 34.71 10.23 -15.87
N ILE A 250 34.35 9.24 -15.04
CA ILE A 250 34.01 9.46 -13.64
C ILE A 250 35.01 8.76 -12.72
N GLU A 251 35.26 9.35 -11.55
CA GLU A 251 35.93 8.69 -10.42
C GLU A 251 34.97 8.69 -9.24
N THR A 252 34.55 7.50 -8.83
CA THR A 252 33.66 7.31 -7.67
C THR A 252 34.45 6.78 -6.50
N THR A 253 34.42 7.49 -5.37
CA THR A 253 35.00 7.05 -4.10
C THR A 253 33.89 6.72 -3.09
N VAL A 254 33.97 5.54 -2.48
CA VAL A 254 33.00 5.04 -1.48
C VAL A 254 33.62 5.10 -0.09
N TYR A 255 32.85 5.55 0.90
CA TYR A 255 33.29 5.73 2.28
C TYR A 255 32.37 5.03 3.29
N ASP A 256 32.97 4.46 4.32
CA ASP A 256 32.35 3.97 5.56
C ASP A 256 32.66 5.00 6.65
N GLY A 257 31.70 5.88 6.93
CA GLY A 257 31.94 7.11 7.70
C GLY A 257 33.04 7.96 7.04
N ARG A 258 34.16 8.16 7.74
CA ARG A 258 35.33 8.91 7.21
C ARG A 258 36.35 8.01 6.49
N ARG A 259 36.22 6.69 6.59
CA ARG A 259 37.18 5.73 6.03
C ARG A 259 36.89 5.48 4.56
N LYS A 260 37.85 5.79 3.68
CA LYS A 260 37.78 5.40 2.27
C LYS A 260 37.80 3.87 2.18
N VAL A 261 36.77 3.30 1.58
CA VAL A 261 36.65 1.85 1.35
C VAL A 261 37.31 1.49 0.03
N THR A 262 36.97 2.22 -1.03
CA THR A 262 37.46 1.98 -2.40
C THR A 262 37.29 3.22 -3.26
N ALA A 263 37.96 3.26 -4.40
CA ALA A 263 37.66 4.19 -5.48
C ALA A 263 37.84 3.49 -6.82
N LEU A 264 36.97 3.81 -7.78
CA LEU A 264 37.04 3.28 -9.14
C LEU A 264 36.88 4.42 -10.14
N LYS A 265 37.75 4.43 -11.15
CA LYS A 265 37.65 5.32 -12.30
C LYS A 265 37.13 4.54 -13.51
N GLY A 266 36.21 5.14 -14.26
CA GLY A 266 35.65 4.56 -15.48
C GLY A 266 34.99 5.61 -16.35
N LYS A 267 34.22 5.18 -17.36
CA LYS A 267 33.51 6.08 -18.26
C LYS A 267 32.20 6.56 -17.65
N ALA A 268 31.85 7.82 -17.88
CA ALA A 268 30.50 8.33 -17.63
C ALA A 268 29.49 7.62 -18.55
N ASN A 269 28.20 7.60 -18.17
CA ASN A 269 27.11 6.95 -18.92
C ASN A 269 27.35 5.43 -19.17
N GLN A 270 28.20 4.79 -18.38
CA GLN A 270 28.43 3.34 -18.39
C GLN A 270 28.37 2.82 -16.95
N GLU A 271 27.82 1.61 -16.77
CA GLU A 271 27.75 0.97 -15.45
C GLU A 271 29.16 0.66 -14.94
N LEU A 272 29.54 1.27 -13.80
CA LEU A 272 30.74 0.92 -13.06
C LEU A 272 30.37 0.00 -11.89
N ARG A 273 31.01 -1.16 -11.84
CA ARG A 273 30.83 -2.13 -10.75
C ARG A 273 31.90 -1.95 -9.67
N ILE A 274 31.58 -1.18 -8.62
CA ILE A 274 32.51 -0.82 -7.56
C ILE A 274 32.50 -1.90 -6.47
N LYS A 275 33.62 -2.62 -6.29
CA LYS A 275 33.75 -3.68 -5.28
C LYS A 275 33.81 -3.12 -3.86
N ILE A 276 33.00 -3.66 -2.96
CA ILE A 276 32.95 -3.31 -1.53
C ILE A 276 33.35 -4.56 -0.74
N PRO A 277 34.61 -4.66 -0.28
CA PRO A 277 35.07 -5.80 0.52
C PRO A 277 34.32 -5.82 1.85
N ASN A 278 33.83 -7.01 2.26
CA ASN A 278 33.11 -7.23 3.52
C ASN A 278 31.96 -6.21 3.70
N PRO A 279 30.94 -6.23 2.80
CA PRO A 279 29.90 -5.22 2.80
C PRO A 279 29.10 -5.27 4.10
N LYS A 280 28.82 -4.08 4.67
CA LYS A 280 27.83 -3.89 5.73
C LYS A 280 26.48 -3.73 5.04
N LEU A 281 25.59 -4.69 5.25
CA LEU A 281 24.29 -4.68 4.60
C LEU A 281 23.32 -3.75 5.33
N TRP A 282 22.47 -3.09 4.56
CA TRP A 282 21.35 -2.31 5.07
C TRP A 282 20.18 -3.25 5.40
N SER A 283 19.54 -3.01 6.53
CA SER A 283 18.26 -3.60 6.94
C SER A 283 17.53 -2.64 7.87
N PRO A 284 16.24 -2.89 8.17
CA PRO A 284 15.53 -2.09 9.17
C PRO A 284 16.23 -1.98 10.53
N ASP A 285 16.90 -3.04 10.99
CA ASP A 285 17.63 -3.04 12.27
C ASP A 285 19.07 -2.51 12.17
N ASN A 286 19.61 -2.44 10.94
CA ASN A 286 20.94 -1.93 10.67
C ASN A 286 20.92 -1.05 9.41
N PRO A 287 20.44 0.20 9.49
CA PRO A 287 20.28 1.09 8.35
C PRO A 287 21.61 1.70 7.89
N PHE A 288 22.60 0.85 7.63
CA PHE A 288 23.94 1.28 7.26
C PHE A 288 23.97 1.84 5.83
N LEU A 289 24.45 3.07 5.70
CA LEU A 289 24.60 3.77 4.42
C LEU A 289 26.08 4.14 4.18
N TYR A 290 26.61 3.75 3.04
CA TYR A 290 27.88 4.27 2.54
C TYR A 290 27.68 5.67 1.98
N THR A 291 28.69 6.54 2.09
CA THR A 291 28.70 7.83 1.39
C THR A 291 29.59 7.77 0.16
N LEU A 292 29.21 8.50 -0.88
CA LEU A 292 29.88 8.54 -2.16
C LEU A 292 30.34 9.96 -2.48
N LYS A 293 31.51 10.06 -3.12
CA LYS A 293 31.93 11.25 -3.86
C LYS A 293 32.21 10.85 -5.30
N VAL A 294 31.52 11.50 -6.24
CA VAL A 294 31.65 11.23 -7.68
C VAL A 294 32.22 12.47 -8.34
N LYS A 295 33.38 12.33 -8.97
CA LYS A 295 34.03 13.38 -9.75
C LYS A 295 33.83 13.13 -11.23
N LEU A 296 33.42 14.15 -11.97
CA LEU A 296 33.42 14.14 -13.43
C LEU A 296 34.74 14.70 -13.96
N ILE A 297 35.35 14.01 -14.91
CA ILE A 297 36.68 14.29 -15.41
C ILE A 297 36.64 14.45 -16.93
N ASP A 298 37.07 15.63 -17.41
CA ASP A 298 37.28 15.93 -18.82
C ASP A 298 38.78 16.12 -19.09
N ARG A 299 39.36 15.31 -20.00
CA ARG A 299 40.78 15.36 -20.38
C ARG A 299 41.74 15.43 -19.17
N GLY A 300 41.45 14.62 -18.14
CA GLY A 300 42.26 14.53 -16.92
C GLY A 300 42.02 15.63 -15.89
N LYS A 301 41.11 16.58 -16.13
CA LYS A 301 40.75 17.64 -15.17
C LYS A 301 39.37 17.36 -14.57
N VAL A 302 39.23 17.52 -13.26
CA VAL A 302 37.92 17.46 -12.59
C VAL A 302 37.13 18.70 -12.99
N VAL A 303 35.97 18.50 -13.61
CA VAL A 303 35.09 19.58 -14.09
C VAL A 303 33.83 19.74 -13.25
N ASP A 304 33.38 18.65 -12.63
CA ASP A 304 32.22 18.62 -11.73
C ASP A 304 32.44 17.61 -10.59
N GLN A 305 31.72 17.79 -9.48
CA GLN A 305 31.73 16.88 -8.35
C GLN A 305 30.39 16.91 -7.62
N VAL A 306 29.88 15.73 -7.29
CA VAL A 306 28.65 15.54 -6.50
C VAL A 306 28.89 14.53 -5.37
N GLY A 307 28.10 14.65 -4.30
CA GLY A 307 28.03 13.66 -3.23
C GLY A 307 26.76 12.81 -3.33
N SER A 308 26.75 11.63 -2.73
CA SER A 308 25.56 10.77 -2.64
C SER A 308 25.71 9.76 -1.49
N TYR A 309 24.74 8.87 -1.31
CA TYR A 309 24.80 7.75 -0.38
C TYR A 309 24.08 6.53 -0.93
N ALA A 310 24.42 5.34 -0.43
CA ALA A 310 23.74 4.09 -0.79
C ALA A 310 23.86 3.04 0.32
N GLY A 311 22.78 2.31 0.58
CA GLY A 311 22.81 1.06 1.35
C GLY A 311 23.00 -0.15 0.43
N LEU A 312 23.63 -1.20 0.97
CA LEU A 312 23.76 -2.47 0.26
C LEU A 312 22.71 -3.44 0.79
N ARG A 313 21.69 -3.74 -0.02
CA ARG A 313 20.65 -4.71 0.33
C ARG A 313 20.11 -5.41 -0.91
N GLU A 314 19.63 -6.63 -0.72
CA GLU A 314 18.98 -7.44 -1.75
C GLU A 314 17.54 -7.71 -1.33
N VAL A 315 16.58 -7.40 -2.21
CA VAL A 315 15.17 -7.72 -2.01
C VAL A 315 14.86 -8.95 -2.86
N GLY A 316 14.13 -9.90 -2.30
CA GLY A 316 13.82 -11.14 -3.01
C GLY A 316 12.68 -11.93 -2.39
N LYS A 317 12.62 -13.20 -2.76
CA LYS A 317 11.64 -14.17 -2.30
C LYS A 317 12.34 -15.47 -1.95
N VAL A 318 11.98 -16.12 -0.86
CA VAL A 318 12.51 -17.44 -0.46
C VAL A 318 11.38 -18.32 0.07
N LYS A 319 11.54 -19.65 0.02
CA LYS A 319 10.57 -20.56 0.64
C LYS A 319 10.85 -20.72 2.12
N GLY A 320 9.80 -20.67 2.93
CA GLY A 320 9.84 -21.07 4.34
C GLY A 320 10.04 -22.58 4.51
N ALA A 321 10.22 -23.00 5.76
CA ALA A 321 10.26 -24.44 6.11
C ALA A 321 8.89 -25.10 5.86
N ASP A 322 7.81 -24.32 5.90
CA ASP A 322 6.45 -24.69 5.50
C ASP A 322 6.27 -24.85 3.97
N GLY A 323 7.31 -24.59 3.17
CA GLY A 323 7.30 -24.69 1.71
C GLY A 323 6.65 -23.51 0.98
N LYS A 324 6.14 -22.50 1.70
CA LYS A 324 5.45 -21.33 1.14
C LYS A 324 6.44 -20.23 0.77
N LEU A 325 6.20 -19.57 -0.36
CA LEU A 325 7.06 -18.49 -0.85
C LEU A 325 6.78 -17.20 -0.04
N ARG A 326 7.85 -16.57 0.46
CA ARG A 326 7.81 -15.39 1.34
C ARG A 326 8.77 -14.31 0.87
N LEU A 327 8.47 -13.07 1.24
CA LEU A 327 9.35 -11.92 1.07
C LEU A 327 10.65 -12.12 1.83
N ALA A 328 11.75 -11.68 1.23
CA ALA A 328 13.07 -11.81 1.80
C ALA A 328 13.88 -10.52 1.63
N LEU A 329 14.66 -10.21 2.67
CA LEU A 329 15.69 -9.19 2.65
C LEU A 329 17.04 -9.83 2.94
N ASN A 330 18.02 -9.59 2.09
CA ASN A 330 19.37 -10.15 2.19
C ASN A 330 19.36 -11.69 2.31
N GLY A 331 18.45 -12.35 1.59
CA GLY A 331 18.30 -13.80 1.56
C GLY A 331 17.59 -14.42 2.79
N LYS A 332 17.06 -13.61 3.70
CA LYS A 332 16.31 -14.07 4.89
C LYS A 332 14.87 -13.63 4.82
N ILE A 333 13.96 -14.49 5.30
CA ILE A 333 12.55 -14.13 5.46
C ILE A 333 12.45 -12.92 6.37
N LEU A 334 11.68 -11.93 5.94
CA LEU A 334 11.33 -10.77 6.73
C LEU A 334 9.88 -10.43 6.43
N PHE A 335 9.03 -10.50 7.44
CA PHE A 335 7.64 -10.08 7.30
C PHE A 335 7.58 -8.55 7.16
N ASN A 336 6.97 -8.06 6.08
CA ASN A 336 6.78 -6.63 5.87
C ASN A 336 5.57 -6.16 6.64
N LEU A 337 5.77 -5.68 7.87
CA LEU A 337 4.71 -5.10 8.68
C LEU A 337 4.70 -3.60 8.45
N SER A 338 3.59 -3.12 7.87
CA SER A 338 3.46 -1.77 7.34
C SER A 338 2.17 -1.09 7.80
N THR A 339 2.09 0.21 7.56
CA THR A 339 0.87 1.00 7.55
C THR A 339 0.69 1.65 6.17
N LEU A 340 -0.53 2.14 5.89
CA LEU A 340 -0.71 3.19 4.90
C LEU A 340 -0.23 4.53 5.47
N ASP A 341 0.53 5.24 4.63
CA ASP A 341 0.88 6.64 4.82
C ASP A 341 0.33 7.42 3.61
N GLN A 342 -0.75 8.18 3.85
CA GLN A 342 -1.40 9.02 2.83
C GLN A 342 -0.55 10.26 2.49
N GLY A 343 0.29 10.73 3.42
CA GLY A 343 1.13 11.91 3.23
C GLY A 343 0.42 13.26 3.27
N PHE A 344 -0.77 13.36 3.86
CA PHE A 344 -1.52 14.62 3.97
C PHE A 344 -1.27 15.31 5.32
N TRP A 345 -1.38 16.64 5.31
CA TRP A 345 -1.16 17.54 6.44
C TRP A 345 -2.34 18.52 6.57
N PRO A 346 -2.89 18.77 7.77
CA PRO A 346 -4.07 19.63 7.89
C PRO A 346 -3.77 21.12 7.60
N ASP A 347 -2.53 21.55 7.77
CA ASP A 347 -2.09 22.92 7.53
C ASP A 347 -1.42 23.11 6.16
N GLY A 348 -0.78 22.06 5.62
CA GLY A 348 0.00 22.07 4.38
C GLY A 348 -0.48 21.16 3.23
N LEU A 349 -1.56 20.39 3.44
CA LEU A 349 -2.12 19.41 2.51
C LEU A 349 -1.06 18.42 2.00
N ASN A 350 -0.70 18.44 0.72
CA ASN A 350 0.37 17.58 0.18
C ASN A 350 1.77 17.87 0.74
N THR A 351 1.98 19.03 1.37
CA THR A 351 3.31 19.49 1.81
C THR A 351 3.40 19.53 3.32
N ALA A 352 4.37 18.81 3.89
CA ALA A 352 4.64 18.88 5.31
C ALA A 352 5.09 20.29 5.73
N PRO A 353 4.73 20.76 6.94
CA PRO A 353 5.16 22.07 7.45
C PRO A 353 6.69 22.22 7.47
N THR A 354 7.41 21.21 7.95
CA THR A 354 8.88 21.21 8.12
C THR A 354 9.48 19.85 7.76
N ASP A 355 10.80 19.77 7.60
CA ASP A 355 11.51 18.50 7.41
C ASP A 355 11.45 17.63 8.68
N GLU A 356 11.39 18.27 9.85
CA GLU A 356 11.13 17.61 11.13
C GLU A 356 9.76 16.96 11.18
N ALA A 357 8.73 17.61 10.63
CA ALA A 357 7.39 17.03 10.52
C ALA A 357 7.40 15.78 9.61
N LEU A 358 8.03 15.83 8.43
CA LEU A 358 8.21 14.65 7.56
C LEU A 358 8.91 13.50 8.29
N ARG A 359 9.95 13.83 9.04
CA ARG A 359 10.73 12.85 9.81
C ARG A 359 9.90 12.24 10.94
N PHE A 360 9.07 13.04 11.62
CA PHE A 360 8.27 12.60 12.76
C PHE A 360 7.42 11.39 12.41
N ASP A 361 6.63 11.44 11.33
CA ASP A 361 5.77 10.32 10.94
C ASP A 361 6.60 9.03 10.76
N LEU A 362 7.77 9.10 10.09
CA LEU A 362 8.66 7.96 9.92
C LEU A 362 9.30 7.46 11.22
N GLU A 363 9.64 8.36 12.15
CA GLU A 363 10.11 7.96 13.49
C GLU A 363 9.02 7.23 14.27
N GLN A 364 7.78 7.69 14.17
CA GLN A 364 6.65 7.05 14.83
C GLN A 364 6.38 5.64 14.28
N HIS A 365 6.53 5.41 12.98
CA HIS A 365 6.48 4.04 12.44
C HIS A 365 7.48 3.11 13.14
N LYS A 366 8.72 3.58 13.33
CA LYS A 366 9.76 2.81 14.02
C LYS A 366 9.45 2.61 15.50
N GLU A 367 8.96 3.63 16.19
CA GLU A 367 8.60 3.54 17.61
C GLU A 367 7.44 2.57 17.86
N LEU A 368 6.49 2.49 16.94
CA LEU A 368 5.37 1.56 16.93
C LEU A 368 5.74 0.13 16.50
N GLY A 369 7.01 -0.13 16.15
CA GLY A 369 7.49 -1.46 15.77
C GLY A 369 7.26 -1.85 14.30
N PHE A 370 6.88 -0.92 13.43
CA PHE A 370 6.82 -1.16 11.99
C PHE A 370 8.22 -1.17 11.37
N ASN A 371 8.40 -2.00 10.34
CA ASN A 371 9.65 -2.09 9.57
C ASN A 371 9.49 -1.62 8.11
N THR A 372 8.26 -1.37 7.69
CA THR A 372 7.86 -0.99 6.34
C THR A 372 6.85 0.15 6.39
N VAL A 373 6.82 0.98 5.35
CA VAL A 373 5.77 1.99 5.11
C VAL A 373 5.28 1.82 3.67
N ARG A 374 3.97 1.84 3.45
CA ARG A 374 3.38 1.93 2.10
C ARG A 374 2.98 3.38 1.88
N LYS A 375 3.74 4.08 1.04
CA LYS A 375 3.39 5.44 0.64
C LYS A 375 2.26 5.33 -0.38
N HIS A 376 1.05 5.58 0.09
CA HIS A 376 -0.18 5.21 -0.59
C HIS A 376 -0.53 6.25 -1.65
N ILE A 377 -0.57 5.82 -2.92
CA ILE A 377 -0.95 6.59 -4.13
C ILE A 377 -0.50 8.06 -4.14
N LYS A 378 0.72 8.30 -3.65
CA LYS A 378 1.38 9.61 -3.56
C LYS A 378 2.89 9.39 -3.75
N VAL A 379 3.59 10.36 -4.31
CA VAL A 379 5.07 10.41 -4.26
C VAL A 379 5.47 11.53 -3.32
N GLU A 380 6.44 11.31 -2.43
CA GLU A 380 6.94 12.35 -1.52
C GLU A 380 8.17 13.06 -2.10
N PRO A 381 8.59 14.23 -1.55
CA PRO A 381 9.91 14.77 -1.84
C PRO A 381 11.02 13.79 -1.44
N ASP A 382 12.16 13.79 -2.16
CA ASP A 382 13.36 12.99 -1.87
C ASP A 382 13.78 12.97 -0.38
N ARG A 383 13.52 14.06 0.35
CA ARG A 383 13.79 14.20 1.78
C ARG A 383 13.09 13.12 2.63
N TRP A 384 11.86 12.73 2.26
CA TRP A 384 11.13 11.68 2.94
C TRP A 384 11.82 10.32 2.78
N TYR A 385 12.21 9.95 1.55
CA TYR A 385 12.95 8.70 1.30
C TYR A 385 14.34 8.71 1.93
N TYR A 386 14.99 9.87 2.04
CA TYR A 386 16.23 10.01 2.81
C TYR A 386 16.04 9.67 4.28
N TRP A 387 14.94 10.10 4.90
CA TRP A 387 14.64 9.72 6.28
C TRP A 387 14.31 8.24 6.39
N ALA A 388 13.55 7.66 5.46
CA ALA A 388 13.30 6.22 5.44
C ALA A 388 14.61 5.40 5.32
N ASP A 389 15.52 5.81 4.44
CA ASP A 389 16.85 5.21 4.29
C ASP A 389 17.68 5.28 5.58
N LYS A 390 17.62 6.42 6.29
CA LYS A 390 18.39 6.70 7.50
C LYS A 390 17.85 5.99 8.73
N LEU A 391 16.53 5.95 8.88
CA LEU A 391 15.83 5.36 10.02
C LEU A 391 15.74 3.83 9.89
N GLY A 392 15.83 3.30 8.66
CA GLY A 392 15.71 1.87 8.41
C GLY A 392 14.27 1.44 8.25
N LEU A 393 13.54 2.07 7.34
CA LEU A 393 12.21 1.65 6.94
C LEU A 393 12.26 1.19 5.48
N MET A 394 11.65 0.04 5.20
CA MET A 394 11.38 -0.37 3.83
C MET A 394 10.18 0.41 3.29
N VAL A 395 10.14 0.67 2.00
CA VAL A 395 9.08 1.46 1.36
C VAL A 395 8.45 0.68 0.23
N TRP A 396 7.13 0.60 0.26
CA TRP A 396 6.32 0.27 -0.91
C TRP A 396 5.87 1.58 -1.51
N GLN A 397 6.31 1.86 -2.73
CA GLN A 397 6.02 3.09 -3.42
C GLN A 397 4.90 2.86 -4.42
N ASP A 398 3.76 3.48 -4.16
CA ASP A 398 2.62 3.46 -5.06
C ASP A 398 2.71 4.58 -6.09
N MET A 399 2.24 4.30 -7.29
CA MET A 399 1.94 5.34 -8.27
C MET A 399 0.63 6.05 -7.86
N PRO A 400 0.56 7.39 -7.93
CA PRO A 400 -0.71 8.10 -7.80
C PRO A 400 -1.75 7.56 -8.78
N ALA A 401 -2.95 7.25 -8.27
CA ALA A 401 -4.04 6.76 -9.10
C ALA A 401 -4.69 7.89 -9.91
N SER A 402 -5.18 7.59 -11.10
CA SER A 402 -6.18 8.43 -11.77
C SER A 402 -7.56 8.21 -11.12
N LYS A 403 -8.54 9.06 -11.44
CA LYS A 403 -9.94 8.82 -11.04
C LYS A 403 -10.48 7.49 -11.61
N THR A 404 -11.55 6.99 -11.01
CA THR A 404 -12.11 5.64 -11.27
C THR A 404 -12.89 5.51 -12.59
N ASP A 405 -13.17 6.63 -13.27
CA ASP A 405 -13.79 6.62 -14.59
C ASP A 405 -12.91 5.94 -15.66
N PRO A 406 -13.48 5.38 -16.75
CA PRO A 406 -12.72 4.84 -17.86
C PRO A 406 -11.72 5.85 -18.45
N ILE A 407 -10.43 5.56 -18.28
CA ILE A 407 -9.35 6.47 -18.68
C ILE A 407 -9.13 6.49 -20.21
N PRO A 408 -9.16 7.68 -20.85
CA PRO A 408 -8.92 7.80 -22.30
C PRO A 408 -7.47 7.43 -22.69
N PRO A 409 -7.21 6.98 -23.94
CA PRO A 409 -5.88 6.53 -24.37
C PRO A 409 -4.74 7.55 -24.19
N ALA A 410 -5.02 8.86 -24.34
CA ALA A 410 -4.02 9.90 -24.11
C ALA A 410 -3.56 9.95 -22.65
N TRP A 411 -4.48 9.74 -21.71
CA TRP A 411 -4.20 9.71 -20.28
C TRP A 411 -3.56 8.39 -19.84
N GLN A 412 -3.87 7.27 -20.50
CA GLN A 412 -3.13 6.01 -20.30
C GLN A 412 -1.65 6.15 -20.67
N ALA A 413 -1.34 6.87 -21.75
CA ALA A 413 0.03 7.14 -22.15
C ALA A 413 0.74 8.07 -21.15
N GLN A 414 0.04 9.09 -20.66
CA GLN A 414 0.54 10.01 -19.64
C GLN A 414 0.82 9.31 -18.31
N TYR A 415 -0.12 8.52 -17.80
CA TYR A 415 0.05 7.69 -16.60
C TYR A 415 1.29 6.79 -16.71
N LYS A 416 1.48 6.12 -17.85
CA LYS A 416 2.68 5.28 -18.07
C LYS A 416 3.97 6.10 -18.09
N ALA A 417 3.95 7.30 -18.65
CA ALA A 417 5.12 8.18 -18.66
C ALA A 417 5.49 8.61 -17.23
N GLU A 418 4.52 9.03 -16.43
CA GLU A 418 4.73 9.44 -15.02
C GLU A 418 5.15 8.25 -14.14
N LEU A 419 4.56 7.07 -14.33
CA LEU A 419 4.99 5.85 -13.64
C LEU A 419 6.45 5.52 -13.93
N HIS A 420 6.87 5.62 -15.19
CA HIS A 420 8.25 5.36 -15.58
C HIS A 420 9.22 6.43 -15.06
N GLU A 421 8.83 7.71 -15.00
CA GLU A 421 9.65 8.76 -14.39
C GLU A 421 9.75 8.57 -12.87
N MET A 422 8.65 8.22 -12.17
CA MET A 422 8.66 7.91 -10.74
C MET A 422 9.70 6.82 -10.43
N VAL A 423 9.70 5.72 -11.18
CA VAL A 423 10.70 4.65 -11.00
C VAL A 423 12.11 5.16 -11.32
N GLU A 424 12.30 5.96 -12.37
CA GLU A 424 13.61 6.46 -12.77
C GLU A 424 14.24 7.41 -11.73
N GLU A 425 13.45 8.33 -11.18
CA GLU A 425 13.90 9.27 -10.16
C GLU A 425 14.24 8.56 -8.85
N HIS A 426 13.47 7.53 -8.47
CA HIS A 426 13.50 6.99 -7.12
C HIS A 426 14.22 5.63 -6.97
N LYS A 427 14.59 4.93 -8.06
CA LYS A 427 15.28 3.62 -8.01
C LYS A 427 16.66 3.62 -7.32
N SER A 428 17.23 4.77 -6.99
CA SER A 428 18.48 4.87 -6.21
C SER A 428 18.24 4.89 -4.68
N PHE A 429 17.01 5.12 -4.22
CA PHE A 429 16.69 5.08 -2.79
C PHE A 429 16.77 3.66 -2.25
N THR A 430 17.40 3.50 -1.08
CA THR A 430 17.69 2.19 -0.50
C THR A 430 16.43 1.53 0.06
N SER A 431 15.58 2.33 0.70
CA SER A 431 14.36 1.98 1.40
C SER A 431 13.30 1.40 0.47
N ILE A 432 13.17 1.90 -0.76
CA ILE A 432 12.15 1.38 -1.69
C ILE A 432 12.48 -0.08 -2.02
N THR A 433 11.57 -0.98 -1.67
CA THR A 433 11.68 -2.44 -1.92
C THR A 433 10.65 -2.94 -2.91
N THR A 434 9.55 -2.20 -3.08
CA THR A 434 8.39 -2.61 -3.88
C THR A 434 7.85 -1.43 -4.66
N TRP A 435 7.53 -1.66 -5.94
CA TRP A 435 6.75 -0.74 -6.78
C TRP A 435 5.31 -1.24 -6.88
N VAL A 436 4.34 -0.32 -6.74
CA VAL A 436 2.91 -0.62 -6.83
C VAL A 436 2.28 0.29 -7.90
N PRO A 437 2.03 -0.21 -9.13
CA PRO A 437 1.41 0.60 -10.17
C PRO A 437 -0.07 0.92 -9.88
N PHE A 438 -0.86 -0.09 -9.48
CA PHE A 438 -2.30 0.08 -9.30
C PHE A 438 -2.75 -0.28 -7.88
N ASN A 439 -3.83 0.39 -7.45
CA ASN A 439 -4.52 0.14 -6.20
C ASN A 439 -6.03 0.02 -6.46
N GLU A 440 -6.66 -1.06 -6.03
CA GLU A 440 -8.13 -1.25 -5.97
C GLU A 440 -8.92 -1.00 -7.28
N GLY A 441 -8.25 -1.05 -8.43
CA GLY A 441 -8.82 -0.76 -9.75
C GLY A 441 -8.89 0.72 -10.09
N TRP A 442 -8.37 1.61 -9.24
CA TRP A 442 -8.45 3.05 -9.46
C TRP A 442 -7.55 3.48 -10.61
N GLY A 443 -8.20 3.90 -11.70
CA GLY A 443 -7.52 4.21 -12.95
C GLY A 443 -7.03 2.97 -13.70
N GLU A 444 -7.49 1.76 -13.36
CA GLU A 444 -7.23 0.53 -14.11
C GLU A 444 -8.15 0.44 -15.34
N TRP A 445 -7.62 0.06 -16.51
CA TRP A 445 -8.41 0.04 -17.76
C TRP A 445 -8.45 -1.27 -18.53
N ASP A 446 -7.47 -2.15 -18.34
CA ASP A 446 -7.40 -3.44 -19.04
C ASP A 446 -6.51 -4.39 -18.25
N LEU A 447 -7.06 -5.52 -17.82
CA LEU A 447 -6.35 -6.50 -17.00
C LEU A 447 -5.05 -7.01 -17.65
N ALA A 448 -5.03 -7.14 -18.98
CA ALA A 448 -3.84 -7.55 -19.71
C ALA A 448 -2.79 -6.43 -19.81
N GLU A 449 -3.19 -5.16 -19.83
CA GLU A 449 -2.28 -4.02 -19.72
C GLU A 449 -1.75 -3.85 -18.30
N THR A 450 -2.54 -4.08 -17.25
CA THR A 450 -2.06 -4.15 -15.85
C THR A 450 -0.86 -5.10 -15.75
N GLY A 451 -0.97 -6.28 -16.34
CA GLY A 451 0.12 -7.25 -16.42
C GLY A 451 1.34 -6.76 -17.22
N ARG A 452 1.13 -6.09 -18.37
CA ARG A 452 2.22 -5.53 -19.19
C ARG A 452 2.94 -4.38 -18.50
N ILE A 453 2.23 -3.55 -17.75
CA ILE A 453 2.80 -2.46 -16.96
C ILE A 453 3.68 -3.04 -15.86
N ALA A 454 3.21 -4.07 -15.14
CA ALA A 454 4.03 -4.74 -14.13
C ALA A 454 5.32 -5.31 -14.71
N ASP A 455 5.27 -5.95 -15.88
CA ASP A 455 6.45 -6.45 -16.59
C ASP A 455 7.40 -5.30 -17.01
N SER A 456 6.84 -4.17 -17.46
CA SER A 456 7.60 -2.98 -17.87
C SER A 456 8.35 -2.35 -16.69
N VAL A 457 7.68 -2.18 -15.55
CA VAL A 457 8.29 -1.69 -14.30
C VAL A 457 9.39 -2.64 -13.83
N LYS A 458 9.14 -3.95 -13.86
CA LYS A 458 10.15 -4.95 -13.49
C LYS A 458 11.36 -4.93 -14.42
N ALA A 459 11.17 -4.68 -15.71
CA ALA A 459 12.25 -4.55 -16.67
C ALA A 459 13.08 -3.27 -16.46
N GLN A 460 12.43 -2.17 -16.08
CA GLN A 460 13.12 -0.92 -15.76
C GLN A 460 13.95 -1.04 -14.47
N ASP A 461 13.39 -1.66 -13.43
CA ASP A 461 14.10 -1.91 -12.17
C ASP A 461 13.95 -3.37 -11.69
N PRO A 462 14.85 -4.26 -12.12
CA PRO A 462 14.82 -5.66 -11.71
C PRO A 462 15.27 -5.88 -10.25
N SER A 463 15.76 -4.85 -9.55
CA SER A 463 16.32 -4.97 -8.20
C SER A 463 15.27 -4.87 -7.08
N ARG A 464 14.00 -4.63 -7.45
CA ARG A 464 12.86 -4.48 -6.54
C ARG A 464 11.71 -5.39 -6.95
N LEU A 465 10.77 -5.60 -6.03
CA LEU A 465 9.56 -6.37 -6.30
C LEU A 465 8.51 -5.48 -6.96
N VAL A 466 7.59 -6.09 -7.70
CA VAL A 466 6.43 -5.40 -8.27
C VAL A 466 5.15 -6.00 -7.74
N ASN A 467 4.36 -5.22 -7.00
CA ASN A 467 2.97 -5.56 -6.72
C ASN A 467 2.14 -5.00 -7.87
N ALA A 468 1.75 -5.85 -8.82
CA ALA A 468 1.12 -5.39 -10.06
C ALA A 468 -0.17 -4.60 -9.80
N HIS A 469 -0.91 -5.02 -8.78
CA HIS A 469 -2.19 -4.45 -8.41
C HIS A 469 -2.49 -4.77 -6.93
N SER A 470 -2.39 -3.77 -6.06
CA SER A 470 -2.79 -3.90 -4.66
C SER A 470 -4.31 -4.03 -4.56
N GLY A 471 -4.82 -4.96 -3.74
CA GLY A 471 -6.26 -5.11 -3.56
C GLY A 471 -7.01 -5.67 -4.78
N MET A 472 -6.43 -6.66 -5.47
CA MET A 472 -7.02 -7.23 -6.68
C MET A 472 -8.33 -8.02 -6.46
N ASN A 473 -8.76 -8.18 -5.20
CA ASN A 473 -9.97 -8.92 -4.80
C ASN A 473 -11.18 -8.02 -4.51
N CYS A 474 -11.05 -6.69 -4.55
CA CYS A 474 -12.11 -5.79 -4.11
C CYS A 474 -12.39 -4.66 -5.10
N CYS A 475 -13.41 -3.89 -4.73
CA CYS A 475 -13.55 -2.51 -5.16
C CYS A 475 -13.77 -2.43 -6.68
N ASP A 476 -12.99 -1.61 -7.38
CA ASP A 476 -13.10 -1.42 -8.83
C ASP A 476 -12.14 -2.32 -9.62
N SER A 477 -11.41 -3.23 -8.95
CA SER A 477 -10.38 -4.04 -9.61
C SER A 477 -10.93 -4.97 -10.68
N LEU A 478 -10.19 -5.10 -11.78
CA LEU A 478 -10.44 -6.07 -12.84
C LEU A 478 -9.95 -7.49 -12.50
N GLY A 479 -9.34 -7.69 -11.33
CA GLY A 479 -8.89 -8.98 -10.82
C GLY A 479 -7.39 -9.24 -10.97
N ASP A 480 -6.98 -10.50 -10.79
CA ASP A 480 -5.58 -10.90 -10.86
C ASP A 480 -5.09 -11.05 -12.31
N SER A 481 -4.16 -10.20 -12.75
CA SER A 481 -3.52 -10.30 -14.06
C SER A 481 -2.59 -11.52 -14.20
N GLY A 482 -2.23 -12.17 -13.09
CA GLY A 482 -1.26 -13.25 -13.01
C GLY A 482 0.20 -12.80 -13.13
N ARG A 483 0.46 -11.49 -13.10
CA ARG A 483 1.80 -10.89 -13.24
C ARG A 483 2.27 -10.23 -11.95
N GLY A 484 3.51 -9.74 -11.96
CA GLY A 484 4.16 -9.19 -10.78
C GLY A 484 4.71 -10.27 -9.84
N ASP A 485 5.13 -9.82 -8.66
CA ASP A 485 5.78 -10.63 -7.62
C ASP A 485 4.86 -10.98 -6.46
N MET A 486 3.67 -10.37 -6.38
CA MET A 486 2.77 -10.44 -5.21
C MET A 486 1.33 -10.77 -5.60
N ILE A 487 0.64 -11.47 -4.72
CA ILE A 487 -0.81 -11.68 -4.65
C ILE A 487 -1.26 -10.84 -3.46
N ASP A 488 -1.94 -9.75 -3.75
CA ASP A 488 -2.31 -8.75 -2.76
C ASP A 488 -3.84 -8.66 -2.63
N HIS A 489 -4.35 -8.96 -1.44
CA HIS A 489 -5.76 -8.80 -1.12
C HIS A 489 -5.97 -7.77 -0.03
N HIS A 490 -7.08 -7.04 -0.12
CA HIS A 490 -7.55 -6.11 0.92
C HIS A 490 -8.73 -6.70 1.68
N ALA A 491 -8.76 -6.49 3.00
CA ALA A 491 -9.88 -6.81 3.88
C ALA A 491 -9.89 -5.85 5.07
N TYR A 492 -10.72 -4.80 5.01
CA TYR A 492 -10.64 -3.69 5.98
C TYR A 492 -10.97 -4.02 7.43
N LEU A 493 -11.85 -4.99 7.72
CA LEU A 493 -11.99 -5.50 9.10
C LEU A 493 -10.98 -6.62 9.41
N GLY A 494 -10.54 -7.32 8.35
CA GLY A 494 -9.29 -8.04 8.22
C GLY A 494 -8.90 -9.09 9.27
N PRO A 495 -7.73 -9.73 9.07
CA PRO A 495 -6.85 -9.57 7.91
C PRO A 495 -7.36 -10.32 6.66
N ALA A 496 -6.84 -9.99 5.49
CA ALA A 496 -6.99 -10.85 4.32
C ALA A 496 -6.14 -12.13 4.46
N THR A 497 -6.57 -13.20 3.79
CA THR A 497 -5.93 -14.53 3.88
C THR A 497 -5.58 -15.15 2.51
N PRO A 498 -4.96 -14.39 1.57
CA PRO A 498 -4.47 -14.97 0.33
C PRO A 498 -3.36 -16.01 0.59
N THR A 499 -3.14 -16.89 -0.38
CA THR A 499 -2.06 -17.89 -0.34
C THR A 499 -1.06 -17.64 -1.46
N PRO A 500 0.25 -17.85 -1.22
CA PRO A 500 1.26 -17.64 -2.23
C PRO A 500 1.14 -18.70 -3.34
N SER A 501 1.61 -18.35 -4.53
CA SER A 501 1.70 -19.26 -5.67
C SER A 501 3.15 -19.73 -5.88
N GLY A 502 3.41 -20.46 -6.97
CA GLY A 502 4.75 -20.99 -7.25
C GLY A 502 5.83 -19.90 -7.40
N ASP A 503 5.45 -18.72 -7.86
CA ASP A 503 6.35 -17.61 -8.18
C ASP A 503 5.96 -16.26 -7.54
N ARG A 504 4.77 -16.15 -6.92
CA ARG A 504 4.32 -14.92 -6.24
C ARG A 504 4.06 -15.14 -4.76
N VAL A 505 4.52 -14.19 -3.94
CA VAL A 505 4.21 -14.18 -2.49
C VAL A 505 2.76 -13.73 -2.27
N ALA A 506 2.20 -13.99 -1.09
CA ALA A 506 0.90 -13.44 -0.69
C ALA A 506 1.06 -12.35 0.37
N VAL A 507 0.22 -11.32 0.32
CA VAL A 507 0.21 -10.19 1.26
C VAL A 507 -1.22 -9.73 1.56
N ASP A 508 -1.41 -9.21 2.76
CA ASP A 508 -2.62 -8.47 3.16
C ASP A 508 -2.38 -6.97 2.92
N GLY A 509 -2.77 -6.47 1.75
CA GLY A 509 -2.33 -5.16 1.27
C GLY A 509 -3.01 -3.97 1.92
N GLU A 510 -4.18 -4.17 2.55
CA GLU A 510 -4.89 -3.20 3.41
C GLU A 510 -5.83 -3.91 4.39
N HIS A 511 -5.70 -3.58 5.68
CA HIS A 511 -6.58 -4.07 6.73
C HIS A 511 -6.66 -3.09 7.92
N GLY A 512 -7.57 -3.38 8.87
CA GLY A 512 -7.57 -2.69 10.16
C GLY A 512 -8.23 -1.32 10.23
N GLY A 513 -9.30 -1.10 9.45
CA GLY A 513 -10.10 0.13 9.41
C GLY A 513 -10.90 0.44 10.68
N PHE A 514 -10.28 0.35 11.85
CA PHE A 514 -10.86 0.64 13.16
C PHE A 514 -10.66 2.12 13.50
N GLY A 515 -11.76 2.85 13.66
CA GLY A 515 -11.75 4.29 13.91
C GLY A 515 -12.02 4.66 15.36
N LEU A 516 -11.53 5.84 15.75
CA LEU A 516 -11.88 6.49 17.02
C LEU A 516 -12.04 7.98 16.76
N LYS A 517 -13.18 8.56 17.15
CA LYS A 517 -13.36 10.01 17.13
C LYS A 517 -12.58 10.64 18.28
N THR A 518 -11.93 11.76 18.02
CA THR A 518 -11.20 12.52 19.04
C THR A 518 -11.69 13.95 19.00
N GLU A 519 -12.43 14.34 20.05
CA GLU A 519 -12.98 15.70 20.18
C GLU A 519 -11.86 16.75 20.01
N ASP A 520 -12.17 17.87 19.36
CA ASP A 520 -11.26 18.98 19.04
C ASP A 520 -10.06 18.65 18.11
N HIS A 521 -9.92 17.40 17.65
CA HIS A 521 -8.82 16.97 16.77
C HIS A 521 -9.30 16.35 15.45
N MET A 522 -10.53 16.68 15.03
CA MET A 522 -11.15 16.16 13.81
C MET A 522 -11.35 17.28 12.80
N TRP A 523 -11.01 17.00 11.54
CA TRP A 523 -11.22 17.93 10.43
C TRP A 523 -12.71 18.15 10.16
N PHE A 524 -13.47 17.05 10.13
CA PHE A 524 -14.92 17.05 10.10
C PHE A 524 -15.45 16.35 11.36
N GLY A 525 -16.51 16.87 11.99
CA GLY A 525 -17.04 16.32 13.25
C GLY A 525 -17.75 14.96 13.13
N ASP A 526 -18.07 14.51 11.92
CA ASP A 526 -18.72 13.23 11.64
C ASP A 526 -17.72 12.07 11.62
N GLY A 527 -16.63 12.15 10.87
CA GLY A 527 -15.59 11.12 10.77
C GLY A 527 -16.07 9.76 10.23
N PHE A 528 -15.15 9.03 9.61
CA PHE A 528 -15.39 7.75 8.94
C PHE A 528 -14.33 6.71 9.31
N ALA A 529 -14.79 5.48 9.53
CA ALA A 529 -13.98 4.27 9.51
C ALA A 529 -14.91 3.06 9.25
N TYR A 530 -14.33 1.91 8.95
CA TYR A 530 -15.08 0.68 8.67
C TYR A 530 -15.73 0.09 9.93
N GLU A 531 -15.08 0.26 11.09
CA GLU A 531 -15.64 -0.05 12.41
C GLU A 531 -15.27 1.08 13.38
N MET A 532 -16.26 1.79 13.92
CA MET A 532 -16.04 2.83 14.93
C MET A 532 -15.96 2.24 16.33
N THR A 533 -14.95 2.66 17.09
CA THR A 533 -14.72 2.25 18.48
C THR A 533 -15.09 3.39 19.45
N PRO A 534 -15.56 3.07 20.67
CA PRO A 534 -16.02 4.07 21.62
C PRO A 534 -14.87 4.75 22.39
N ASP A 535 -13.71 4.13 22.48
CA ASP A 535 -12.58 4.60 23.28
C ASP A 535 -11.25 3.98 22.84
N SER A 536 -10.15 4.59 23.28
CA SER A 536 -8.77 4.16 22.97
C SER A 536 -8.46 2.73 23.44
N ALA A 537 -9.03 2.30 24.58
CA ALA A 537 -8.82 0.96 25.11
C ALA A 537 -9.45 -0.11 24.20
N THR A 538 -10.65 0.17 23.67
CA THR A 538 -11.33 -0.69 22.70
C THR A 538 -10.61 -0.68 21.37
N LEU A 539 -10.16 0.48 20.88
CA LEU A 539 -9.35 0.57 19.66
C LEU A 539 -8.07 -0.28 19.77
N THR A 540 -7.33 -0.16 20.88
CA THR A 540 -6.12 -0.96 21.13
C THR A 540 -6.44 -2.45 21.17
N ARG A 541 -7.54 -2.86 21.82
CA ARG A 541 -7.95 -4.27 21.85
C ARG A 541 -8.25 -4.81 20.45
N ARG A 542 -9.02 -4.07 19.64
CA ARG A 542 -9.36 -4.47 18.26
C ARG A 542 -8.12 -4.56 17.38
N TYR A 543 -7.19 -3.61 17.51
CA TYR A 543 -5.88 -3.68 16.87
C TYR A 543 -5.15 -4.98 17.23
N VAL A 544 -4.97 -5.27 18.52
CA VAL A 544 -4.25 -6.46 18.97
C VAL A 544 -4.93 -7.76 18.52
N GLU A 545 -6.26 -7.84 18.57
CA GLU A 545 -7.03 -9.00 18.06
C GLU A 545 -6.78 -9.22 16.57
N ASN A 546 -6.92 -8.17 15.77
CA ASN A 546 -6.71 -8.23 14.33
C ASN A 546 -5.26 -8.57 13.96
N GLN A 547 -4.27 -8.02 14.67
CA GLN A 547 -2.85 -8.35 14.45
C GLN A 547 -2.50 -9.79 14.88
N ARG A 548 -3.18 -10.36 15.89
CA ARG A 548 -3.05 -11.81 16.18
C ARG A 548 -3.56 -12.66 15.02
N ASP A 549 -4.64 -12.23 14.37
CA ASP A 549 -5.14 -12.90 13.18
C ASP A 549 -4.18 -12.72 11.98
N VAL A 550 -3.49 -11.58 11.87
CA VAL A 550 -2.39 -11.40 10.88
C VAL A 550 -1.30 -12.44 11.12
N LEU A 551 -0.84 -12.58 12.37
CA LEU A 551 0.18 -13.58 12.71
C LEU A 551 -0.31 -15.00 12.40
N ARG A 552 -1.57 -15.32 12.74
CA ARG A 552 -2.17 -16.60 12.39
C ARG A 552 -2.14 -16.81 10.88
N SER A 553 -2.61 -15.84 10.09
CA SER A 553 -2.59 -15.86 8.63
C SER A 553 -1.16 -15.99 8.08
N ALA A 554 -0.18 -15.33 8.68
CA ALA A 554 1.22 -15.45 8.28
C ALA A 554 1.72 -16.88 8.45
N ASN A 555 1.37 -17.54 9.56
CA ASN A 555 1.79 -18.90 9.88
C ASN A 555 0.98 -19.99 9.17
N THR A 556 -0.30 -19.76 8.90
CA THR A 556 -1.18 -20.73 8.23
C THR A 556 -1.25 -20.52 6.73
N CYS A 557 -1.29 -19.28 6.24
CA CYS A 557 -1.54 -18.94 4.83
C CYS A 557 -0.29 -18.58 4.07
N GLY A 558 0.76 -18.21 4.79
CA GLY A 558 1.98 -17.75 4.18
C GLY A 558 1.86 -16.33 3.64
N ILE A 559 0.94 -15.50 4.16
CA ILE A 559 1.07 -14.07 3.94
C ILE A 559 2.43 -13.62 4.50
N SER A 560 3.08 -12.73 3.77
CA SER A 560 4.46 -12.31 4.05
C SER A 560 4.60 -10.82 4.30
N GLY A 561 3.48 -10.10 4.28
CA GLY A 561 3.37 -8.71 4.68
C GLY A 561 1.92 -8.36 4.97
N SER A 562 1.73 -7.32 5.77
CA SER A 562 0.43 -6.72 6.03
C SER A 562 0.54 -5.19 6.12
N VAL A 563 -0.51 -4.47 5.72
CA VAL A 563 -0.53 -3.01 5.70
C VAL A 563 -1.77 -2.49 6.43
N TYR A 564 -1.57 -1.95 7.63
CA TYR A 564 -2.66 -1.44 8.45
C TYR A 564 -3.08 -0.01 8.03
N THR A 565 -4.38 0.27 7.97
CA THR A 565 -4.91 1.61 7.72
C THR A 565 -5.10 2.37 9.04
N GLN A 566 -4.30 3.36 9.43
CA GLN A 566 -3.19 4.09 8.78
C GLN A 566 -2.36 4.83 9.85
N ILE A 567 -1.26 5.54 9.52
CA ILE A 567 -0.43 6.22 10.56
C ILE A 567 -1.14 7.38 11.26
N THR A 568 -1.84 8.23 10.51
CA THR A 568 -2.59 9.37 11.04
C THR A 568 -4.01 9.37 10.48
N ASP A 569 -4.95 9.96 11.22
CA ASP A 569 -6.23 10.36 10.63
C ASP A 569 -5.96 11.28 9.43
N VAL A 570 -6.88 11.31 8.46
CA VAL A 570 -6.80 12.22 7.31
C VAL A 570 -8.21 12.67 6.95
N GLU A 571 -8.47 13.95 7.18
CA GLU A 571 -9.77 14.59 6.96
C GLU A 571 -10.95 13.80 7.53
N GLY A 572 -11.71 13.09 6.68
CA GLY A 572 -12.83 12.24 7.08
C GLY A 572 -12.38 10.93 7.74
N GLU A 573 -11.26 10.34 7.36
CA GLU A 573 -10.81 9.03 7.86
C GLU A 573 -10.18 9.14 9.25
N VAL A 574 -10.79 8.48 10.25
CA VAL A 574 -10.40 8.59 11.67
C VAL A 574 -9.86 7.28 12.27
N ASN A 575 -9.17 6.47 11.47
CA ASN A 575 -8.53 5.19 11.80
C ASN A 575 -7.00 5.25 11.98
N GLY A 576 -6.44 6.44 12.19
CA GLY A 576 -5.02 6.65 12.46
C GLY A 576 -4.53 6.19 13.84
N PHE A 577 -3.21 5.96 13.97
CA PHE A 577 -2.54 5.87 15.28
C PHE A 577 -2.47 7.23 15.98
N PHE A 578 -2.43 8.30 15.19
CA PHE A 578 -2.51 9.69 15.65
C PHE A 578 -3.71 10.39 15.03
N THR A 579 -4.19 11.44 15.70
CA THR A 579 -5.07 12.44 15.07
C THR A 579 -4.38 13.12 13.88
N TYR A 580 -5.16 13.75 13.00
CA TYR A 580 -4.66 14.30 11.74
C TYR A 580 -3.61 15.40 11.96
N ASP A 581 -3.69 16.11 13.08
CA ASP A 581 -2.75 17.13 13.52
C ASP A 581 -1.52 16.59 14.28
N ARG A 582 -1.39 15.26 14.41
CA ARG A 582 -0.31 14.57 15.14
C ARG A 582 -0.23 14.91 16.64
N GLN A 583 -1.29 15.49 17.23
CA GLN A 583 -1.25 15.92 18.64
C GLN A 583 -1.65 14.82 19.64
N VAL A 584 -2.55 13.91 19.24
CA VAL A 584 -3.10 12.91 20.16
C VAL A 584 -2.79 11.49 19.67
N PRO A 585 -2.08 10.67 20.45
CA PRO A 585 -1.98 9.23 20.20
C PRO A 585 -3.30 8.54 20.58
N LYS A 586 -3.77 7.64 19.72
CA LYS A 586 -5.12 7.06 19.81
C LYS A 586 -5.15 5.65 20.42
N MET A 587 -4.01 5.01 20.62
CA MET A 587 -3.88 3.65 21.16
C MET A 587 -2.80 3.57 22.26
N ASP A 588 -2.78 2.46 23.00
CA ASP A 588 -1.63 2.09 23.82
C ASP A 588 -0.48 1.58 22.94
N PHE A 589 0.48 2.46 22.67
CA PHE A 589 1.60 2.17 21.79
C PHE A 589 2.55 1.10 22.30
N ALA A 590 2.59 0.84 23.61
CA ALA A 590 3.40 -0.26 24.14
C ALA A 590 2.81 -1.62 23.73
N GLN A 591 1.48 -1.74 23.77
CA GLN A 591 0.78 -2.94 23.31
C GLN A 591 0.89 -3.11 21.79
N VAL A 592 0.72 -2.02 21.04
CA VAL A 592 0.91 -1.99 19.57
C VAL A 592 2.30 -2.50 19.22
N ARG A 593 3.35 -1.89 19.80
CA ARG A 593 4.73 -2.25 19.52
C ARG A 593 5.03 -3.70 19.87
N THR A 594 4.57 -4.18 21.02
CA THR A 594 4.77 -5.57 21.46
C THR A 594 4.18 -6.55 20.45
N MET A 595 2.96 -6.29 19.98
CA MET A 595 2.28 -7.14 18.99
C MET A 595 3.00 -7.10 17.63
N ASN A 596 3.48 -5.93 17.22
CA ASN A 596 4.19 -5.75 15.95
C ASN A 596 5.55 -6.46 15.94
N GLU A 597 6.34 -6.29 17.00
CA GLU A 597 7.60 -7.00 17.18
C GLU A 597 7.38 -8.53 17.24
N GLN A 598 6.28 -8.98 17.85
CA GLN A 598 5.89 -10.39 17.86
C GLN A 598 5.62 -10.92 16.45
N ILE A 599 4.85 -10.21 15.62
CA ILE A 599 4.59 -10.62 14.23
C ILE A 599 5.89 -10.76 13.44
N ILE A 600 6.75 -9.74 13.49
CA ILE A 600 8.01 -9.73 12.74
C ILE A 600 8.92 -10.89 13.16
N ALA A 601 8.93 -11.24 14.45
CA ALA A 601 9.74 -12.33 14.98
C ALA A 601 9.16 -13.72 14.68
N GLU A 602 7.85 -13.90 14.77
CA GLU A 602 7.20 -15.23 14.70
C GLU A 602 6.69 -15.59 13.31
N ALA A 603 6.51 -14.63 12.38
CA ALA A 603 6.19 -14.88 10.98
C ALA A 603 7.44 -15.26 10.16
N ASP A 604 8.26 -16.18 10.69
CA ASP A 604 9.59 -16.54 10.17
C ASP A 604 9.56 -17.64 9.08
N GLY A 605 8.37 -18.16 8.79
CA GLY A 605 8.14 -19.22 7.80
C GLY A 605 8.34 -20.64 8.32
N THR A 606 8.36 -20.88 9.63
CA THR A 606 8.23 -22.25 10.19
C THR A 606 6.82 -22.80 10.03
N GLY A 607 5.81 -21.93 9.93
CA GLY A 607 4.39 -22.29 9.87
C GLY A 607 3.79 -22.60 11.25
N SER A 608 2.49 -22.90 11.28
CA SER A 608 1.71 -23.11 12.52
C SER A 608 1.76 -24.55 13.10
N GLY A 609 2.59 -25.44 12.56
CA GLY A 609 2.62 -26.84 12.98
C GLY A 609 4.00 -27.47 12.80
N GLY A 610 4.39 -28.29 13.79
CA GLY A 610 5.51 -29.21 13.64
C GLY A 610 5.35 -30.14 12.43
N PRO A 611 6.36 -30.96 12.10
CA PRO A 611 6.31 -31.83 10.94
C PRO A 611 4.99 -32.59 10.89
N ASN A 612 4.36 -32.65 9.71
CA ASN A 612 3.22 -33.54 9.46
C ASN A 612 3.55 -34.90 10.11
N PRO A 613 2.71 -35.45 10.98
CA PRO A 613 2.93 -36.80 11.46
C PRO A 613 3.16 -37.69 10.23
N PRO A 614 4.22 -38.52 10.23
CA PRO A 614 4.45 -39.47 9.15
C PRO A 614 3.14 -40.25 8.94
N PRO A 615 2.76 -40.61 7.70
CA PRO A 615 1.55 -41.36 7.43
C PRO A 615 1.42 -42.53 8.42
N GLY A 616 0.55 -42.37 9.40
CA GLY A 616 0.08 -43.47 10.23
C GLY A 616 -0.95 -44.18 9.37
N THR A 617 -0.64 -45.38 8.90
CA THR A 617 -1.57 -46.21 8.13
C THR A 617 -2.74 -46.59 9.03
N PRO A 618 -3.95 -46.12 8.71
CA PRO A 618 -4.97 -47.07 8.32
C PRO A 618 -5.15 -47.02 6.80
N GLY A 619 -5.52 -48.18 6.24
CA GLY A 619 -5.83 -48.34 4.81
C GLY A 619 -7.12 -47.60 4.43
N ALA A 620 -7.95 -48.21 3.60
CA ALA A 620 -9.24 -47.64 3.21
C ALA A 620 -10.18 -47.35 4.40
N ASP A 621 -9.91 -47.92 5.57
CA ASP A 621 -10.82 -47.89 6.73
C ASP A 621 -10.73 -46.61 7.58
N GLY A 622 -9.67 -45.80 7.43
CA GLY A 622 -9.50 -44.58 8.22
C GLY A 622 -9.22 -44.82 9.71
N ILE A 623 -9.28 -43.77 10.52
CA ILE A 623 -9.08 -43.86 11.99
C ILE A 623 -10.39 -44.19 12.72
N HIS A 624 -11.54 -43.94 12.09
CA HIS A 624 -12.86 -44.35 12.55
C HIS A 624 -13.68 -44.82 11.34
N PHE A 625 -14.42 -45.90 11.51
CA PHE A 625 -15.30 -46.45 10.47
C PHE A 625 -16.62 -46.91 11.07
N TYR A 626 -17.71 -46.32 10.57
CA TYR A 626 -19.06 -46.72 10.89
C TYR A 626 -19.72 -47.34 9.65
N PRO A 627 -19.77 -48.68 9.55
CA PRO A 627 -20.51 -49.35 8.48
C PRO A 627 -22.00 -49.09 8.55
N LEU A 628 -22.52 -48.75 9.75
CA LEU A 628 -23.95 -48.49 9.99
C LEU A 628 -24.87 -49.67 9.60
N ASP A 629 -24.35 -50.90 9.69
CA ASP A 629 -25.06 -52.12 9.32
C ASP A 629 -25.74 -52.78 10.52
N GLY A 630 -26.83 -52.17 11.00
CA GLY A 630 -27.63 -52.67 12.12
C GLY A 630 -27.08 -52.33 13.52
N SER A 631 -25.92 -51.68 13.60
CA SER A 631 -25.36 -51.07 14.82
C SER A 631 -24.71 -49.71 14.49
N GLY A 632 -24.45 -48.90 15.51
CA GLY A 632 -23.63 -47.69 15.41
C GLY A 632 -22.16 -47.95 15.74
N GLU A 633 -21.71 -49.20 15.67
CA GLU A 633 -20.36 -49.62 16.08
C GLU A 633 -19.27 -48.93 15.24
N ASP A 634 -18.22 -48.48 15.92
CA ASP A 634 -16.98 -48.05 15.28
C ASP A 634 -16.06 -49.26 15.11
N VAL A 635 -15.96 -49.80 13.90
CA VAL A 635 -15.27 -51.08 13.67
C VAL A 635 -13.74 -50.92 13.55
N VAL A 636 -13.24 -49.69 13.69
CA VAL A 636 -11.80 -49.38 13.63
C VAL A 636 -11.33 -48.69 14.91
N GLY A 637 -12.07 -47.67 15.36
CA GLY A 637 -11.79 -46.95 16.60
C GLY A 637 -12.49 -47.56 17.80
N ASP A 638 -12.66 -46.77 18.85
CA ASP A 638 -13.23 -47.16 20.14
C ASP A 638 -14.45 -46.30 20.56
N ASN A 639 -15.03 -45.54 19.61
CA ASN A 639 -16.12 -44.61 19.87
C ASN A 639 -17.40 -45.01 19.12
N ASP A 640 -18.11 -46.00 19.68
CA ASP A 640 -19.41 -46.43 19.17
C ASP A 640 -20.43 -45.29 19.19
N ALA A 641 -21.11 -45.11 18.07
CA ALA A 641 -22.10 -44.06 17.89
C ALA A 641 -23.51 -44.50 18.28
N THR A 642 -24.33 -43.52 18.69
CA THR A 642 -25.70 -43.72 19.15
C THR A 642 -26.70 -43.05 18.23
N LEU A 643 -27.76 -43.77 17.87
CA LEU A 643 -28.86 -43.23 17.07
C LEU A 643 -29.75 -42.34 17.95
N GLN A 644 -29.96 -41.10 17.51
CA GLN A 644 -30.69 -40.06 18.23
C GLN A 644 -32.03 -39.75 17.56
N GLY A 645 -32.99 -39.24 18.34
CA GLY A 645 -34.30 -38.80 17.82
C GLY A 645 -35.18 -39.90 17.21
N GLY A 646 -34.86 -41.17 17.47
CA GLY A 646 -35.56 -42.32 16.90
C GLY A 646 -35.15 -42.65 15.45
N ALA A 647 -33.93 -42.28 15.04
CA ALA A 647 -33.35 -42.75 13.78
C ALA A 647 -33.39 -44.29 13.71
N THR A 648 -33.48 -44.85 12.50
CA THR A 648 -33.59 -46.31 12.30
C THR A 648 -32.70 -46.77 11.16
N PHE A 649 -32.38 -48.06 11.14
CA PHE A 649 -31.66 -48.67 10.02
C PHE A 649 -32.61 -48.90 8.83
N ALA A 650 -32.11 -48.68 7.63
CA ALA A 650 -32.79 -48.87 6.35
C ALA A 650 -31.80 -49.44 5.31
N PRO A 651 -32.26 -49.91 4.14
CA PRO A 651 -31.34 -50.36 3.09
C PRO A 651 -30.31 -49.29 2.71
N GLY A 652 -29.04 -49.61 2.95
CA GLY A 652 -27.87 -48.79 2.68
C GLY A 652 -27.37 -48.92 1.23
N LYS A 653 -26.21 -48.33 0.98
CA LYS A 653 -25.44 -48.57 -0.24
C LYS A 653 -24.82 -49.98 -0.19
N ASN A 654 -24.34 -50.39 0.98
CA ASN A 654 -23.78 -51.71 1.24
C ASN A 654 -24.31 -52.24 2.58
N GLY A 655 -25.25 -53.19 2.53
CA GLY A 655 -25.95 -53.66 3.74
C GLY A 655 -27.05 -52.66 4.17
N GLN A 656 -27.09 -52.33 5.45
CA GLN A 656 -27.94 -51.27 5.98
C GLN A 656 -27.17 -49.95 6.15
N GLY A 657 -27.92 -48.86 6.24
CA GLY A 657 -27.44 -47.55 6.68
C GLY A 657 -28.47 -46.90 7.60
N VAL A 658 -28.19 -45.72 8.11
CA VAL A 658 -29.12 -45.00 9.01
C VAL A 658 -30.00 -44.05 8.20
N ALA A 659 -31.33 -44.22 8.33
CA ALA A 659 -32.33 -43.30 7.80
C ALA A 659 -32.67 -42.21 8.82
N THR A 660 -32.69 -40.97 8.34
CA THR A 660 -33.01 -39.76 9.10
C THR A 660 -34.15 -38.97 8.43
N ASN A 661 -34.84 -38.14 9.21
CA ASN A 661 -36.11 -37.50 8.81
C ASN A 661 -36.03 -36.00 8.46
N GLY A 662 -34.82 -35.43 8.43
CA GLY A 662 -34.61 -34.02 8.14
C GLY A 662 -35.03 -33.03 9.23
N THR A 663 -35.30 -33.48 10.47
CA THR A 663 -35.73 -32.57 11.56
C THR A 663 -35.12 -32.84 12.93
N SER A 664 -35.00 -34.10 13.35
CA SER A 664 -34.56 -34.43 14.73
C SER A 664 -33.69 -35.69 14.84
N GLN A 665 -33.58 -36.45 13.76
CA GLN A 665 -32.88 -37.74 13.74
C GLN A 665 -31.45 -37.56 13.22
N TYR A 666 -30.49 -38.15 13.94
CA TYR A 666 -29.07 -38.11 13.61
C TYR A 666 -28.35 -39.23 14.39
N VAL A 667 -27.03 -39.35 14.19
CA VAL A 667 -26.15 -40.26 14.93
C VAL A 667 -25.07 -39.43 15.62
N ASP A 668 -24.85 -39.70 16.91
CA ASP A 668 -23.86 -39.02 17.75
C ASP A 668 -22.77 -40.00 18.18
N THR A 669 -21.52 -39.68 17.85
CA THR A 669 -20.34 -40.50 18.19
C THR A 669 -19.92 -40.35 19.65
N GLY A 670 -20.45 -39.36 20.37
CA GLY A 670 -20.14 -39.13 21.79
C GLY A 670 -18.78 -38.50 22.05
N ALA A 671 -17.97 -38.26 21.02
CA ALA A 671 -16.59 -37.78 21.16
C ALA A 671 -16.15 -36.88 20.00
N GLN A 672 -15.10 -36.10 20.24
CA GLN A 672 -14.38 -35.37 19.19
C GLN A 672 -13.40 -36.33 18.50
N LEU A 673 -13.68 -36.72 17.25
CA LEU A 673 -12.90 -37.77 16.57
C LEU A 673 -11.76 -37.25 15.69
N ILE A 674 -11.80 -35.99 15.26
CA ILE A 674 -10.73 -35.39 14.44
C ILE A 674 -10.21 -34.08 15.02
N ASP A 675 -8.90 -33.83 14.88
CA ASP A 675 -8.31 -32.51 15.11
C ASP A 675 -8.59 -31.62 13.90
N THR A 676 -9.58 -30.76 14.04
CA THR A 676 -10.02 -29.88 12.94
C THR A 676 -9.03 -28.76 12.63
N ASN A 677 -7.97 -28.58 13.44
CA ASN A 677 -6.90 -27.63 13.15
C ASN A 677 -5.88 -28.17 12.14
N GLY A 678 -5.81 -29.50 11.98
CA GLY A 678 -4.87 -30.19 11.11
C GLY A 678 -5.47 -30.63 9.76
N ASN A 679 -4.78 -31.57 9.13
CA ASN A 679 -5.29 -32.25 7.94
C ASN A 679 -6.32 -33.30 8.35
N TYR A 680 -7.41 -33.45 7.61
CA TYR A 680 -8.37 -34.53 7.83
C TYR A 680 -9.20 -34.81 6.58
N THR A 681 -9.87 -35.96 6.56
CA THR A 681 -10.84 -36.33 5.53
C THR A 681 -12.06 -36.94 6.18
N ALA A 682 -13.25 -36.55 5.72
CA ALA A 682 -14.52 -37.16 6.12
C ALA A 682 -15.25 -37.64 4.86
N THR A 683 -15.80 -38.85 4.91
CA THR A 683 -16.42 -39.46 3.74
C THR A 683 -17.60 -40.35 4.11
N ALA A 684 -18.60 -40.40 3.25
CA ALA A 684 -19.79 -41.22 3.42
C ALA A 684 -20.47 -41.48 2.08
N TRP A 685 -21.21 -42.59 2.02
CA TRP A 685 -22.30 -42.74 1.07
C TRP A 685 -23.55 -42.05 1.61
N VAL A 686 -24.20 -41.26 0.76
CA VAL A 686 -25.45 -40.59 1.09
C VAL A 686 -26.47 -40.71 -0.04
N LYS A 687 -27.73 -40.87 0.34
CA LYS A 687 -28.88 -40.80 -0.55
C LYS A 687 -29.90 -39.84 0.05
N LEU A 688 -30.06 -38.67 -0.56
CA LEU A 688 -31.04 -37.67 -0.15
C LEU A 688 -32.44 -38.07 -0.57
N ASN A 689 -33.44 -37.93 0.29
CA ASN A 689 -34.85 -38.07 -0.08
C ASN A 689 -35.34 -36.86 -0.89
N LYS A 690 -34.73 -35.69 -0.63
CA LYS A 690 -35.01 -34.44 -1.34
C LYS A 690 -33.75 -33.58 -1.43
N ALA A 691 -33.68 -32.81 -2.50
CA ALA A 691 -32.62 -31.85 -2.78
C ALA A 691 -33.28 -30.51 -3.10
N ASP A 692 -34.14 -30.04 -2.20
CA ASP A 692 -34.82 -28.75 -2.24
C ASP A 692 -34.94 -28.23 -0.80
N GLY A 693 -35.16 -26.92 -0.64
CA GLY A 693 -35.21 -26.29 0.68
C GLY A 693 -33.85 -26.05 1.33
N GLY A 694 -33.77 -26.24 2.65
CA GLY A 694 -32.64 -25.87 3.51
C GLY A 694 -31.39 -26.75 3.39
N PHE A 695 -30.38 -26.41 4.17
CA PHE A 695 -29.13 -27.18 4.28
C PHE A 695 -29.40 -28.56 4.91
N GLN A 696 -28.61 -29.55 4.51
CA GLN A 696 -28.67 -30.92 5.04
C GLN A 696 -27.25 -31.47 5.19
N THR A 697 -26.82 -31.75 6.42
CA THR A 697 -25.44 -32.10 6.75
C THR A 697 -25.30 -33.61 6.96
N VAL A 698 -24.35 -34.21 6.23
CA VAL A 698 -24.05 -35.64 6.28
C VAL A 698 -23.08 -35.93 7.42
N ILE A 699 -21.98 -35.18 7.52
CA ILE A 699 -21.00 -35.30 8.59
C ILE A 699 -20.60 -33.89 9.03
N SER A 700 -20.51 -33.67 10.34
CA SER A 700 -19.89 -32.49 10.92
C SER A 700 -19.22 -32.82 12.25
N GLN A 701 -18.43 -31.89 12.77
CA GLN A 701 -17.97 -31.93 14.14
C GLN A 701 -18.28 -30.62 14.84
N ASP A 702 -18.96 -30.70 15.98
CA ASP A 702 -19.44 -29.53 16.70
C ASP A 702 -18.27 -28.71 17.28
N GLY A 703 -18.42 -27.39 17.23
CA GLY A 703 -17.64 -26.42 18.00
C GLY A 703 -18.51 -25.71 19.04
N ASP A 704 -17.97 -24.66 19.65
CA ASP A 704 -18.67 -23.91 20.71
C ASP A 704 -19.98 -23.28 20.19
N ARG A 705 -19.90 -22.57 19.06
CA ARG A 705 -21.04 -21.90 18.42
C ARG A 705 -21.51 -22.61 17.15
N ASP A 706 -20.58 -22.93 16.26
CA ASP A 706 -20.83 -23.53 14.95
C ASP A 706 -20.03 -24.82 14.80
N SER A 707 -20.45 -25.75 13.93
CA SER A 707 -19.61 -26.90 13.58
C SER A 707 -18.33 -26.44 12.87
N ALA A 708 -17.21 -27.09 13.16
CA ALA A 708 -15.91 -26.77 12.58
C ALA A 708 -15.85 -27.08 11.07
N PHE A 709 -16.66 -28.02 10.59
CA PHE A 709 -16.87 -28.28 9.16
C PHE A 709 -18.24 -28.90 8.90
N PHE A 710 -18.67 -28.86 7.64
CA PHE A 710 -19.90 -29.48 7.16
C PHE A 710 -19.64 -30.17 5.82
N LEU A 711 -19.74 -31.50 5.77
CA LEU A 711 -19.92 -32.25 4.53
C LEU A 711 -21.42 -32.37 4.27
N GLN A 712 -21.94 -31.60 3.31
CA GLN A 712 -23.36 -31.28 3.28
C GLN A 712 -23.93 -31.07 1.88
N TYR A 713 -25.25 -31.05 1.79
CA TYR A 713 -26.01 -30.39 0.73
C TYR A 713 -26.29 -28.94 1.14
N SER A 714 -25.81 -27.98 0.34
CA SER A 714 -26.09 -26.56 0.53
C SER A 714 -27.47 -26.22 0.00
N GLY A 715 -28.39 -25.84 0.89
CA GLY A 715 -29.74 -25.38 0.50
C GLY A 715 -29.70 -24.07 -0.28
N GLN A 716 -28.76 -23.18 0.05
CA GLN A 716 -28.57 -21.92 -0.66
C GLN A 716 -28.09 -22.14 -2.10
N ASP A 717 -27.12 -23.04 -2.28
CA ASP A 717 -26.47 -23.27 -3.58
C ASP A 717 -27.14 -24.39 -4.39
N GLN A 718 -28.05 -25.14 -3.76
CA GLN A 718 -28.71 -26.34 -4.27
C GLN A 718 -27.73 -27.43 -4.74
N ARG A 719 -26.56 -27.54 -4.10
CA ARG A 719 -25.42 -28.39 -4.54
C ARG A 719 -24.71 -28.99 -3.34
N PHE A 720 -24.01 -30.11 -3.53
CA PHE A 720 -23.13 -30.65 -2.48
C PHE A 720 -21.96 -29.71 -2.20
N ALA A 721 -21.52 -29.68 -0.95
CA ALA A 721 -20.48 -28.81 -0.46
C ALA A 721 -19.66 -29.49 0.63
N MET A 722 -18.34 -29.32 0.59
CA MET A 722 -17.53 -29.33 1.81
C MET A 722 -17.40 -27.88 2.27
N SER A 723 -17.77 -27.59 3.51
CA SER A 723 -17.97 -26.21 3.98
C SER A 723 -17.34 -25.94 5.33
N PHE A 724 -16.95 -24.69 5.53
CA PHE A 724 -16.81 -24.01 6.82
C PHE A 724 -17.89 -22.93 6.94
N PRO A 725 -18.10 -22.33 8.13
CA PRO A 725 -18.81 -21.07 8.21
C PRO A 725 -18.28 -20.09 7.16
N GLY A 726 -19.17 -19.51 6.34
CA GLY A 726 -18.81 -18.52 5.31
C GLY A 726 -18.08 -19.03 4.04
N GLN A 727 -17.58 -20.27 3.99
CA GLN A 727 -16.79 -20.77 2.84
C GLN A 727 -17.21 -22.17 2.39
N ARG A 728 -17.26 -22.41 1.06
CA ARG A 728 -17.70 -23.71 0.49
C ARG A 728 -16.91 -24.10 -0.76
N ALA A 729 -16.46 -25.35 -0.80
CA ALA A 729 -16.06 -26.03 -2.04
C ALA A 729 -17.31 -26.72 -2.62
N LEU A 730 -17.84 -26.17 -3.72
CA LEU A 730 -19.17 -26.50 -4.25
C LEU A 730 -19.10 -27.42 -5.47
N ALA A 731 -19.85 -28.52 -5.45
CA ALA A 731 -20.05 -29.36 -6.63
C ALA A 731 -20.66 -28.53 -7.79
N PRO A 732 -20.40 -28.88 -9.06
CA PRO A 732 -20.86 -28.10 -10.20
C PRO A 732 -22.36 -28.24 -10.47
N THR A 733 -22.98 -29.35 -10.04
CA THR A 733 -24.37 -29.70 -10.38
C THR A 733 -25.19 -30.04 -9.15
N LYS A 734 -26.49 -29.76 -9.24
CA LYS A 734 -27.49 -30.16 -8.24
C LYS A 734 -27.62 -31.70 -8.20
N PRO A 735 -27.64 -32.34 -7.02
CA PRO A 735 -27.84 -33.78 -6.92
C PRO A 735 -29.30 -34.17 -7.17
N ASN A 736 -29.49 -35.36 -7.75
CA ASN A 736 -30.80 -35.99 -7.90
C ASN A 736 -31.22 -36.70 -6.61
N PRO A 737 -32.40 -36.40 -6.05
CA PRO A 737 -32.95 -37.17 -4.93
C PRO A 737 -33.12 -38.66 -5.27
N GLY A 738 -32.96 -39.53 -4.29
CA GLY A 738 -33.07 -40.98 -4.42
C GLY A 738 -31.84 -41.66 -5.03
N GLN A 739 -30.84 -40.90 -5.51
CA GLN A 739 -29.57 -41.42 -5.99
C GLN A 739 -28.52 -41.48 -4.87
N TRP A 740 -27.72 -42.54 -4.86
CA TRP A 740 -26.55 -42.67 -3.98
C TRP A 740 -25.37 -41.87 -4.55
N TYR A 741 -24.71 -41.12 -3.68
CA TYR A 741 -23.45 -40.42 -3.95
C TYR A 741 -22.43 -40.77 -2.89
N HIS A 742 -21.17 -40.94 -3.30
CA HIS A 742 -20.05 -41.00 -2.37
C HIS A 742 -19.46 -39.59 -2.25
N LEU A 743 -19.57 -39.01 -1.06
CA LEU A 743 -19.04 -37.68 -0.78
C LEU A 743 -17.78 -37.81 0.04
N THR A 744 -16.71 -37.14 -0.39
CA THR A 744 -15.47 -37.05 0.38
C THR A 744 -15.06 -35.59 0.49
N GLY A 745 -15.08 -35.06 1.72
CA GLY A 745 -14.55 -33.75 2.06
C GLY A 745 -13.13 -33.88 2.60
N VAL A 746 -12.18 -33.18 1.99
CA VAL A 746 -10.76 -33.20 2.39
C VAL A 746 -10.33 -31.82 2.86
N ARG A 747 -9.76 -31.74 4.05
CA ARG A 747 -9.03 -30.60 4.58
C ARG A 747 -7.53 -30.84 4.43
N ASP A 748 -6.88 -30.00 3.64
CA ASP A 748 -5.42 -29.92 3.52
C ASP A 748 -4.95 -28.61 4.15
N ALA A 749 -4.76 -28.62 5.47
CA ALA A 749 -4.31 -27.45 6.23
C ALA A 749 -2.90 -27.01 5.83
N ALA A 750 -2.04 -27.93 5.38
CA ALA A 750 -0.71 -27.60 4.89
C ALA A 750 -0.78 -26.71 3.63
N LYS A 751 -1.62 -27.09 2.66
CA LYS A 751 -1.87 -26.29 1.44
C LYS A 751 -2.86 -25.13 1.66
N GLY A 752 -3.59 -25.12 2.78
CA GLY A 752 -4.64 -24.14 3.04
C GLY A 752 -5.88 -24.36 2.18
N GLU A 753 -6.23 -25.62 1.88
CA GLU A 753 -7.28 -25.98 0.93
C GLU A 753 -8.42 -26.79 1.57
N LEU A 754 -9.61 -26.60 1.02
CA LEU A 754 -10.78 -27.44 1.20
C LEU A 754 -11.16 -28.05 -0.15
N ARG A 755 -11.24 -29.37 -0.21
CA ARG A 755 -11.56 -30.11 -1.45
C ARG A 755 -12.85 -30.91 -1.25
N LEU A 756 -13.67 -30.95 -2.30
CA LEU A 756 -14.84 -31.82 -2.38
C LEU A 756 -14.66 -32.80 -3.53
N TYR A 757 -14.85 -34.07 -3.24
CA TYR A 757 -14.97 -35.13 -4.21
C TYR A 757 -16.38 -35.69 -4.20
N VAL A 758 -16.91 -35.98 -5.38
CA VAL A 758 -18.20 -36.67 -5.58
C VAL A 758 -17.92 -37.87 -6.48
N ASP A 759 -18.34 -39.06 -6.03
CA ASP A 759 -18.16 -40.32 -6.75
C ASP A 759 -16.70 -40.58 -7.16
N GLY A 760 -15.77 -40.25 -6.26
CA GLY A 760 -14.33 -40.46 -6.46
C GLY A 760 -13.62 -39.41 -7.32
N ALA A 761 -14.33 -38.44 -7.89
CA ALA A 761 -13.77 -37.37 -8.71
C ALA A 761 -13.67 -36.06 -7.93
N LEU A 762 -12.53 -35.34 -8.05
CA LEU A 762 -12.38 -33.99 -7.49
C LEU A 762 -13.31 -33.04 -8.26
N VAL A 763 -14.30 -32.47 -7.58
CA VAL A 763 -15.28 -31.57 -8.22
C VAL A 763 -15.10 -30.11 -7.83
N ALA A 764 -14.43 -29.82 -6.70
CA ALA A 764 -14.15 -28.46 -6.27
C ALA A 764 -12.95 -28.38 -5.33
N THR A 765 -12.20 -27.28 -5.43
CA THR A 765 -11.17 -26.85 -4.47
C THR A 765 -11.46 -25.41 -4.09
N LYS A 766 -11.33 -25.09 -2.80
CA LYS A 766 -11.51 -23.75 -2.25
C LYS A 766 -10.33 -23.44 -1.32
N SER A 767 -9.73 -22.26 -1.44
CA SER A 767 -8.80 -21.78 -0.41
C SER A 767 -9.55 -21.61 0.89
N ALA A 768 -9.03 -22.20 1.96
CA ALA A 768 -9.63 -22.24 3.28
C ALA A 768 -8.55 -22.12 4.35
N CYS A 769 -7.56 -21.27 4.13
CA CYS A 769 -6.36 -21.29 4.93
C CYS A 769 -6.60 -21.11 6.45
N THR A 770 -7.41 -20.14 6.86
CA THR A 770 -7.78 -19.92 8.27
C THR A 770 -9.03 -20.72 8.64
N LEU A 771 -9.18 -21.02 9.93
CA LEU A 771 -10.36 -21.68 10.49
C LEU A 771 -11.10 -20.67 11.38
N ASP A 772 -12.38 -20.46 11.11
CA ASP A 772 -13.23 -19.57 11.91
C ASP A 772 -13.78 -20.25 13.18
N ALA A 773 -13.72 -21.59 13.24
CA ALA A 773 -14.17 -22.38 14.37
C ALA A 773 -13.22 -23.55 14.64
N THR A 774 -12.71 -23.63 15.87
CA THR A 774 -12.04 -24.84 16.40
C THR A 774 -13.11 -25.74 17.00
N SER A 775 -13.02 -27.04 16.72
CA SER A 775 -13.95 -28.01 17.31
C SER A 775 -13.66 -28.20 18.81
N THR A 776 -14.74 -28.26 19.58
CA THR A 776 -14.77 -28.52 21.03
C THR A 776 -15.79 -29.58 21.42
N GLY A 777 -16.50 -30.16 20.44
CA GLY A 777 -17.63 -31.06 20.65
C GLY A 777 -17.64 -32.25 19.70
N ASN A 778 -18.71 -33.04 19.80
CA ASN A 778 -18.79 -34.36 19.19
C ASN A 778 -18.81 -34.32 17.66
N THR A 779 -18.26 -35.38 17.05
CA THR A 779 -18.54 -35.69 15.65
C THR A 779 -19.94 -36.25 15.52
N VAL A 780 -20.73 -35.72 14.58
CA VAL A 780 -22.13 -36.12 14.38
C VAL A 780 -22.41 -36.39 12.91
N ILE A 781 -23.24 -37.40 12.67
CA ILE A 781 -23.64 -37.85 11.33
C ILE A 781 -25.13 -37.54 11.18
N GLY A 782 -25.50 -36.78 10.14
CA GLY A 782 -26.90 -36.45 9.84
C GLY A 782 -27.43 -35.14 10.43
N ARG A 783 -26.56 -34.26 10.96
CA ARG A 783 -26.88 -32.86 11.33
C ARG A 783 -25.64 -31.98 11.37
N GLY A 784 -25.83 -30.67 11.56
CA GLY A 784 -24.80 -29.70 11.92
C GLY A 784 -25.15 -28.89 13.17
N LYS A 785 -24.33 -27.89 13.50
CA LYS A 785 -24.55 -26.88 14.55
C LYS A 785 -24.23 -25.50 13.99
N PHE A 786 -25.12 -24.53 14.21
CA PHE A 786 -24.93 -23.15 13.78
C PHE A 786 -25.65 -22.19 14.74
N GLY A 787 -25.01 -21.06 15.06
CA GLY A 787 -25.56 -20.07 15.99
C GLY A 787 -25.85 -20.63 17.38
N GLY A 788 -25.09 -21.65 17.82
CA GLY A 788 -25.27 -22.35 19.08
C GLY A 788 -26.34 -23.45 19.08
N ASN A 789 -27.06 -23.64 17.97
CA ASN A 789 -28.19 -24.57 17.89
C ASN A 789 -27.90 -25.74 16.92
N PRO A 790 -28.41 -26.96 17.20
CA PRO A 790 -28.46 -28.03 16.21
C PRO A 790 -29.32 -27.63 15.00
N VAL A 791 -28.78 -27.79 13.79
CA VAL A 791 -29.42 -27.39 12.52
C VAL A 791 -29.12 -28.41 11.42
N ASP A 792 -29.64 -28.16 10.22
CA ASP A 792 -29.25 -28.84 8.98
C ASP A 792 -29.37 -30.36 9.02
N TYR A 793 -30.44 -30.85 9.63
CA TYR A 793 -30.72 -32.28 9.73
C TYR A 793 -30.87 -32.92 8.35
N LEU A 794 -30.23 -34.07 8.17
CA LEU A 794 -30.27 -34.83 6.92
C LEU A 794 -31.65 -35.45 6.71
N ASP A 795 -32.24 -35.28 5.52
CA ASP A 795 -33.43 -35.99 5.06
C ASP A 795 -32.99 -37.05 4.03
N GLY A 796 -32.65 -38.25 4.51
CA GLY A 796 -32.05 -39.26 3.66
C GLY A 796 -31.54 -40.48 4.41
N VAL A 797 -30.66 -41.22 3.73
CA VAL A 797 -29.93 -42.37 4.29
C VAL A 797 -28.43 -42.11 4.16
N VAL A 798 -27.69 -42.36 5.23
CA VAL A 798 -26.22 -42.30 5.30
C VAL A 798 -25.67 -43.68 5.61
N ASP A 799 -24.55 -44.02 4.98
CA ASP A 799 -23.91 -45.33 5.05
C ASP A 799 -22.38 -45.18 4.88
N GLN A 800 -21.62 -46.15 5.39
CA GLN A 800 -20.17 -46.27 5.30
C GLN A 800 -19.42 -44.97 5.63
N VAL A 801 -19.49 -44.51 6.87
CA VAL A 801 -18.84 -43.26 7.29
C VAL A 801 -17.41 -43.53 7.71
N HIS A 802 -16.43 -42.90 7.04
CA HIS A 802 -15.02 -42.93 7.44
C HIS A 802 -14.48 -41.55 7.80
N LEU A 803 -13.59 -41.53 8.78
CA LEU A 803 -12.81 -40.36 9.17
C LEU A 803 -11.32 -40.66 9.09
N PHE A 804 -10.54 -39.68 8.64
CA PHE A 804 -9.08 -39.76 8.53
C PHE A 804 -8.46 -38.53 9.19
N ASP A 805 -7.34 -38.72 9.89
CA ASP A 805 -6.46 -37.67 10.45
C ASP A 805 -5.46 -37.11 9.43
N ARG A 806 -5.77 -37.26 8.14
CA ARG A 806 -4.93 -36.82 7.01
C ARG A 806 -5.75 -36.38 5.82
N ALA A 807 -5.12 -35.62 4.93
CA ALA A 807 -5.69 -35.25 3.65
C ALA A 807 -5.50 -36.41 2.65
N LEU A 808 -6.59 -37.03 2.20
CA LEU A 808 -6.50 -38.09 1.17
C LEU A 808 -6.09 -37.49 -0.19
N GLU A 809 -5.25 -38.24 -0.91
CA GLU A 809 -4.92 -37.93 -2.30
C GLU A 809 -6.02 -38.42 -3.26
N ALA A 810 -6.11 -37.81 -4.44
CA ALA A 810 -7.18 -38.10 -5.40
C ALA A 810 -7.26 -39.60 -5.79
N THR A 811 -6.12 -40.29 -5.84
CA THR A 811 -6.06 -41.73 -6.12
C THR A 811 -6.65 -42.58 -4.99
N GLU A 812 -6.49 -42.16 -3.74
CA GLU A 812 -7.01 -42.85 -2.57
C GLU A 812 -8.52 -42.67 -2.47
N VAL A 813 -9.01 -41.45 -2.68
CA VAL A 813 -10.45 -41.15 -2.72
C VAL A 813 -11.15 -41.97 -3.82
N LYS A 814 -10.52 -42.09 -4.99
CA LYS A 814 -11.04 -42.91 -6.09
C LYS A 814 -11.05 -44.40 -5.75
N ALA A 815 -10.02 -44.89 -5.05
CA ALA A 815 -9.97 -46.28 -4.61
C ALA A 815 -11.06 -46.58 -3.57
N LEU A 816 -11.31 -45.66 -2.63
CA LEU A 816 -12.36 -45.77 -1.63
C LEU A 816 -13.75 -45.88 -2.29
N TYR A 817 -14.06 -44.96 -3.20
CA TYR A 817 -15.30 -45.01 -3.99
C TYR A 817 -15.53 -46.35 -4.69
N HIS A 818 -14.49 -46.90 -5.35
CA HIS A 818 -14.61 -48.17 -6.07
C HIS A 818 -14.78 -49.38 -5.15
N SER A 819 -14.37 -49.28 -3.88
CA SER A 819 -14.56 -50.35 -2.90
C SER A 819 -16.01 -50.49 -2.44
N GLY A 820 -16.84 -49.46 -2.64
CA GLY A 820 -18.21 -49.41 -2.13
C GLY A 820 -18.30 -49.22 -0.61
N ARG A 821 -17.16 -48.97 0.03
CA ARG A 821 -17.04 -48.32 1.33
C ARG A 821 -17.16 -46.82 1.17
#